data_AF-A0A8X7SDG6-F1
#
_entry.id   AF-A0A8X7SDG6-F1
#
_cell.length_a   1.000
_cell.length_b   1.000
_cell.length_c   1.000
_cell.angle_alpha   90.00
_cell.angle_beta   90.00
_cell.angle_gamma   90.00
#
_symmetry.space_group_name_H-M   'P 1'
#
loop_
_entity.id
_entity.type
_entity.pdbx_description
1 polymer ?
#
loop_
_entity_poly.entity_id
_entity_poly.type
_entity_poly.pdbx_seq_one_letter_code
_entity_poly.pdbx_strand_id
1 'polypeptide(L)'
;MASTVGLAPGLSRKLKKVLECRTDTPDLVASLNALSSFYDENSPHARRNLRSTIEKRALQINSEFLSAADSTQIALDRVEEEVNALADCCDKIAAALSSSAETTSDIISTTERLKQELEVTTQRQDIVNCFLRDYQLSNEEIKALREDELDERFFQALSHVQEIHSNCKLLLRTHHQRAGLELMGVMAMYQEGAYERLCRWVQAECRKLGDTDNPEVGDLLRTAVRCLKEKPALFKYCAEEVGNLRHNALFRRFISALTRGGPGGMPRPIEVHAHDPLRYVGDMLGWLHQALASERELVHALFDIDSADHKSTAKKTTENDSLKAAESDFTFVLDRIFEGVCRPFKVRVEQVLQSQPSLIISYKLTNTLEFYSYTISDLLGRDTALCNTIGMVKDAAQKTFFDILKTRGEKLLRYPPPVAIDLSPPPAVREGVSLTLEIIENYNSMMVSASGEKPAFDPVLSALLDPIIKMCEQAAEAHKSKMSGQLTRRSRTSSDSSQLTSVDALLSSSSSSPQNNETPSKIFLINCLCAIQQPLLRHDVASQYVTNIGSMIENHINLLVQKEVDTLLQRCGLSDKMQIFRSSTSTVLPLSERQETSPAMLSECLKAFFGLVLGSEGSLPEFEQIQVPKLRSEACVRVAKTLAEDYEVIYRAVTDQQNGYPDPKSLARHPPDQIRTILGI
;
A
#
# COMPACT_ATOMS: atom_id res chain seq x y z
N MET A 1 -59.72 -196.91 24.25
CA MET A 1 -59.32 -197.48 22.94
C MET A 1 -58.77 -196.34 22.09
N ALA A 2 -57.64 -196.33 21.37
CA ALA A 2 -56.33 -196.99 21.36
C ALA A 2 -55.38 -196.16 20.43
N SER A 3 -54.04 -196.31 20.56
CA SER A 3 -52.91 -196.13 19.58
C SER A 3 -52.31 -194.76 19.08
N THR A 4 -50.95 -194.68 19.17
CA THR A 4 -49.86 -194.35 18.18
C THR A 4 -49.43 -192.94 17.66
N VAL A 5 -48.08 -192.79 17.59
CA VAL A 5 -47.13 -191.91 16.84
C VAL A 5 -46.71 -190.54 17.45
N GLY A 6 -45.38 -190.31 17.54
CA GLY A 6 -44.74 -189.18 18.26
C GLY A 6 -43.93 -188.18 17.41
N LEU A 7 -43.28 -187.20 18.06
CA LEU A 7 -42.24 -186.27 17.54
C LEU A 7 -41.56 -185.47 18.70
N ALA A 8 -40.31 -185.01 18.49
CA ALA A 8 -39.39 -184.48 19.53
C ALA A 8 -39.49 -182.95 19.84
N PRO A 9 -39.13 -182.49 21.06
CA PRO A 9 -39.46 -181.16 21.63
C PRO A 9 -38.77 -179.91 21.03
N GLY A 10 -37.79 -180.05 20.12
CA GLY A 10 -37.15 -178.90 19.47
C GLY A 10 -38.04 -178.16 18.46
N LEU A 11 -39.06 -178.84 17.92
CA LEU A 11 -39.95 -178.29 16.90
C LEU A 11 -40.97 -177.29 17.48
N SER A 12 -41.44 -177.50 18.71
CA SER A 12 -42.50 -176.68 19.31
C SER A 12 -42.06 -175.23 19.57
N ARG A 13 -40.80 -175.01 19.97
CA ARG A 13 -40.24 -173.66 20.18
C ARG A 13 -40.12 -172.85 18.90
N LYS A 14 -39.70 -173.47 17.79
CA LYS A 14 -39.61 -172.79 16.49
C LYS A 14 -40.99 -172.41 15.97
N LEU A 15 -41.98 -173.28 16.16
CA LEU A 15 -43.35 -173.05 15.71
C LEU A 15 -44.01 -171.88 16.47
N LYS A 16 -43.80 -171.79 17.79
CA LYS A 16 -44.31 -170.68 18.61
C LYS A 16 -43.71 -169.32 18.23
N LYS A 17 -42.40 -169.28 17.92
CA LYS A 17 -41.69 -168.05 17.53
C LYS A 17 -42.13 -167.51 16.16
N VAL A 18 -42.55 -168.40 15.25
CA VAL A 18 -43.08 -168.03 13.92
C VAL A 18 -44.52 -167.51 14.03
N LEU A 19 -45.35 -168.08 14.91
CA LEU A 19 -46.72 -167.63 15.14
C LEU A 19 -46.82 -166.27 15.87
N GLU A 20 -45.83 -165.89 16.68
CA GLU A 20 -45.81 -164.60 17.41
C GLU A 20 -45.20 -163.44 16.60
N CYS A 21 -44.52 -163.71 15.47
CA CYS A 21 -44.01 -162.66 14.58
C CYS A 21 -45.18 -162.01 13.82
N ARG A 22 -45.64 -160.84 14.29
CA ARG A 22 -46.63 -160.03 13.58
C ARG A 22 -46.03 -159.49 12.28
N THR A 23 -46.47 -160.01 11.14
CA THR A 23 -45.95 -159.68 9.80
C THR A 23 -46.55 -158.42 9.16
N ASP A 24 -47.52 -157.78 9.83
CA ASP A 24 -48.40 -156.79 9.20
C ASP A 24 -48.10 -155.33 9.64
N THR A 25 -46.95 -155.09 10.27
CA THR A 25 -46.54 -153.73 10.72
C THR A 25 -46.01 -152.89 9.53
N PRO A 26 -46.46 -151.63 9.37
CA PRO A 26 -46.08 -150.79 8.22
C PRO A 26 -44.56 -150.54 8.14
N ASP A 27 -43.87 -150.40 9.28
CA ASP A 27 -42.40 -150.25 9.31
C ASP A 27 -41.66 -151.50 8.82
N LEU A 28 -42.21 -152.69 9.10
CA LEU A 28 -41.64 -153.94 8.61
C LEU A 28 -41.88 -154.07 7.10
N VAL A 29 -43.07 -153.71 6.61
CA VAL A 29 -43.38 -153.66 5.17
C VAL A 29 -42.51 -152.61 4.45
N ALA A 30 -42.29 -151.43 5.03
CA ALA A 30 -41.40 -150.41 4.49
C ALA A 30 -39.95 -150.88 4.47
N SER A 31 -39.48 -151.55 5.53
CA SER A 31 -38.14 -152.14 5.60
C SER A 31 -37.97 -153.28 4.59
N LEU A 32 -39.01 -154.09 4.38
CA LEU A 32 -39.03 -155.17 3.38
C LEU A 32 -39.09 -154.62 1.95
N ASN A 33 -39.84 -153.55 1.68
CA ASN A 33 -39.85 -152.84 0.39
C ASN A 33 -38.49 -152.17 0.12
N ALA A 34 -37.88 -151.57 1.14
CA ALA A 34 -36.53 -151.04 1.04
C ALA A 34 -35.54 -152.17 0.76
N LEU A 35 -35.64 -153.31 1.44
CA LEU A 35 -34.83 -154.50 1.15
C LEU A 35 -35.06 -155.02 -0.27
N SER A 36 -36.31 -155.11 -0.73
CA SER A 36 -36.63 -155.63 -2.05
C SER A 36 -36.05 -154.76 -3.17
N SER A 37 -35.89 -153.45 -2.95
CA SER A 37 -35.27 -152.55 -3.93
C SER A 37 -33.82 -152.89 -4.31
N PHE A 38 -33.13 -153.70 -3.51
CA PHE A 38 -31.72 -154.06 -3.76
C PHE A 38 -31.37 -155.52 -3.45
N TYR A 39 -32.37 -156.36 -3.16
CA TYR A 39 -32.17 -157.76 -2.80
C TYR A 39 -32.95 -158.67 -3.75
N ASP A 40 -32.41 -158.84 -4.94
CA ASP A 40 -33.09 -159.50 -6.06
C ASP A 40 -32.95 -161.04 -6.06
N GLU A 41 -31.98 -161.63 -5.34
CA GLU A 41 -31.73 -163.08 -5.33
C GLU A 41 -31.67 -163.72 -3.93
N ASN A 42 -32.51 -164.74 -3.69
CA ASN A 42 -32.64 -165.41 -2.40
C ASN A 42 -31.79 -166.70 -2.29
N SER A 43 -30.48 -166.57 -2.40
CA SER A 43 -29.53 -167.69 -2.25
C SER A 43 -29.05 -167.88 -0.79
N PRO A 44 -28.59 -169.08 -0.38
CA PRO A 44 -28.06 -169.31 0.97
C PRO A 44 -26.81 -168.47 1.28
N HIS A 45 -26.04 -168.08 0.26
CA HIS A 45 -24.91 -167.17 0.44
C HIS A 45 -25.37 -165.72 0.66
N ALA A 46 -26.40 -165.28 -0.08
CA ALA A 46 -26.99 -163.96 0.07
C ALA A 46 -27.65 -163.77 1.45
N ARG A 47 -28.36 -164.78 2.00
CA ARG A 47 -28.96 -164.70 3.35
C ARG A 47 -27.92 -164.52 4.46
N ARG A 48 -26.73 -165.13 4.32
CA ARG A 48 -25.64 -164.98 5.31
C ARG A 48 -25.01 -163.58 5.25
N ASN A 49 -25.01 -162.95 4.08
CA ASN A 49 -24.35 -161.66 3.86
C ASN A 49 -25.31 -160.45 3.88
N LEU A 50 -26.62 -160.66 3.97
CA LEU A 50 -27.66 -159.61 4.00
C LEU A 50 -27.34 -158.47 4.99
N ARG A 51 -26.95 -158.82 6.22
CA ARG A 51 -26.59 -157.84 7.25
C ARG A 51 -25.40 -156.97 6.82
N SER A 52 -24.37 -157.59 6.23
CA SER A 52 -23.19 -156.86 5.73
C SER A 52 -23.56 -155.91 4.58
N THR A 53 -24.45 -156.31 3.69
CA THR A 53 -24.91 -155.47 2.57
C THR A 53 -25.73 -154.27 3.06
N ILE A 54 -26.62 -154.48 4.03
CA ILE A 54 -27.40 -153.41 4.67
C ILE A 54 -26.47 -152.43 5.40
N GLU A 55 -25.54 -152.96 6.22
CA GLU A 55 -24.57 -152.14 6.95
C GLU A 55 -23.68 -151.33 6.01
N LYS A 56 -23.22 -151.90 4.88
CA LYS A 56 -22.45 -151.17 3.86
C LYS A 56 -23.25 -150.02 3.24
N ARG A 57 -24.54 -150.23 2.91
CA ARG A 57 -25.38 -149.20 2.32
C ARG A 57 -25.69 -148.08 3.33
N ALA A 58 -25.94 -148.42 4.59
CA ALA A 58 -26.12 -147.43 5.66
C ALA A 58 -24.84 -146.60 5.86
N LEU A 59 -23.67 -147.23 5.80
CA LEU A 59 -22.38 -146.54 5.86
C LEU A 59 -22.18 -145.60 4.68
N GLN A 60 -22.59 -146.01 3.48
CA GLN A 60 -22.51 -145.18 2.29
C GLN A 60 -23.42 -143.94 2.37
N ILE A 61 -24.67 -144.10 2.79
CA ILE A 61 -25.60 -142.97 2.98
C ILE A 61 -25.06 -142.00 4.04
N ASN A 62 -24.54 -142.51 5.16
CA ASN A 62 -23.94 -141.66 6.20
C ASN A 62 -22.67 -140.95 5.68
N SER A 63 -21.88 -141.59 4.82
CA SER A 63 -20.72 -140.95 4.20
C SER A 63 -21.11 -139.84 3.21
N GLU A 64 -22.18 -140.04 2.45
CA GLU A 64 -22.74 -139.01 1.56
C GLU A 64 -23.26 -137.81 2.36
N PHE A 65 -23.98 -138.05 3.46
CA PHE A 65 -24.45 -136.99 4.35
C PHE A 65 -23.29 -136.20 4.98
N LEU A 66 -22.28 -136.87 5.51
CA LEU A 66 -21.10 -136.21 6.08
C LEU A 66 -20.37 -135.38 5.03
N SER A 67 -20.24 -135.87 3.80
CA SER A 67 -19.59 -135.10 2.71
C SER A 67 -20.38 -133.84 2.33
N ALA A 68 -21.71 -133.89 2.34
CA ALA A 68 -22.55 -132.73 2.06
C ALA A 68 -22.57 -131.72 3.23
N ALA A 69 -22.57 -132.21 4.47
CA ALA A 69 -22.52 -131.39 5.67
C ALA A 69 -21.17 -130.65 5.80
N ASP A 70 -20.06 -131.31 5.46
CA ASP A 70 -18.70 -130.71 5.46
C ASP A 70 -18.61 -129.50 4.53
N SER A 71 -19.15 -129.61 3.31
CA SER A 71 -19.24 -128.47 2.38
C SER A 71 -20.05 -127.29 2.93
N THR A 72 -21.08 -127.57 3.73
CA THR A 72 -21.96 -126.54 4.30
C THR A 72 -21.29 -125.88 5.51
N GLN A 73 -20.59 -126.67 6.33
CA GLN A 73 -19.82 -126.18 7.47
C GLN A 73 -18.69 -125.24 7.02
N ILE A 74 -17.91 -125.64 6.00
CA ILE A 74 -16.85 -124.79 5.45
C ILE A 74 -17.40 -123.47 4.91
N ALA A 75 -18.58 -123.49 4.28
CA ALA A 75 -19.22 -122.28 3.78
C ALA A 75 -19.70 -121.37 4.93
N LEU A 76 -20.20 -121.94 6.02
CA LEU A 76 -20.65 -121.19 7.19
C LEU A 76 -19.48 -120.58 7.96
N ASP A 77 -18.40 -121.35 8.17
CA ASP A 77 -17.17 -120.88 8.80
C ASP A 77 -16.58 -119.70 8.02
N ARG A 78 -16.63 -119.76 6.68
CA ARG A 78 -16.17 -118.66 5.82
C ARG A 78 -17.03 -117.40 5.94
N VAL A 79 -18.35 -117.54 6.10
CA VAL A 79 -19.23 -116.40 6.34
C VAL A 79 -18.97 -115.80 7.72
N GLU A 80 -18.73 -116.64 8.73
CA GLU A 80 -18.35 -116.17 10.07
C GLU A 80 -17.02 -115.41 10.03
N GLU A 81 -16.01 -115.91 9.31
CA GLU A 81 -14.74 -115.20 9.10
C GLU A 81 -14.93 -113.85 8.41
N GLU A 82 -15.71 -113.77 7.34
CA GLU A 82 -15.97 -112.51 6.63
C GLU A 82 -16.77 -111.50 7.47
N VAL A 83 -17.74 -111.96 8.26
CA VAL A 83 -18.51 -111.09 9.18
C VAL A 83 -17.62 -110.57 10.31
N ASN A 84 -16.76 -111.41 10.87
CA ASN A 84 -15.78 -111.00 11.87
C ASN A 84 -14.76 -110.01 11.27
N ALA A 85 -14.27 -110.26 10.06
CA ALA A 85 -13.38 -109.35 9.36
C ALA A 85 -14.04 -107.98 9.07
N LEU A 86 -15.34 -107.97 8.75
CA LEU A 86 -16.10 -106.74 8.55
C LEU A 86 -16.31 -105.98 9.85
N ALA A 87 -16.63 -106.67 10.95
CA ALA A 87 -16.75 -106.06 12.28
C ALA A 87 -15.42 -105.42 12.69
N ASP A 88 -14.31 -106.14 12.55
CA ASP A 88 -12.96 -105.63 12.79
C ASP A 88 -12.64 -104.41 11.91
N CYS A 89 -13.08 -104.40 10.65
CA CYS A 89 -12.87 -103.28 9.74
C CYS A 89 -13.67 -102.05 10.18
N CYS A 90 -14.94 -102.22 10.55
CA CYS A 90 -15.78 -101.15 11.07
C CYS A 90 -15.21 -100.56 12.36
N ASP A 91 -14.71 -101.39 13.27
CA ASP A 91 -14.08 -100.94 14.52
C ASP A 91 -12.78 -100.17 14.23
N LYS A 92 -11.96 -100.64 13.28
CA LYS A 92 -10.76 -99.91 12.83
C LYS A 92 -11.10 -98.56 12.20
N ILE A 93 -12.15 -98.49 11.38
CA ILE A 93 -12.60 -97.24 10.75
C ILE A 93 -13.17 -96.29 11.81
N ALA A 94 -13.98 -96.78 12.75
CA ALA A 94 -14.53 -95.98 13.84
C ALA A 94 -13.41 -95.41 14.72
N ALA A 95 -12.41 -96.22 15.08
CA ALA A 95 -11.24 -95.78 15.83
C ALA A 95 -10.37 -94.77 15.05
N ALA A 96 -10.18 -94.98 13.75
CA ALA A 96 -9.45 -94.04 12.90
C ALA A 96 -10.22 -92.71 12.74
N LEU A 97 -11.54 -92.75 12.61
CA LEU A 97 -12.38 -91.57 12.49
C LEU A 97 -12.46 -90.79 13.80
N SER A 98 -12.60 -91.45 14.95
CA SER A 98 -12.58 -90.77 16.25
C SER A 98 -11.22 -90.12 16.51
N SER A 99 -10.12 -90.83 16.23
CA SER A 99 -8.76 -90.29 16.33
C SER A 99 -8.53 -89.11 15.37
N SER A 100 -9.03 -89.22 14.13
CA SER A 100 -8.95 -88.12 13.16
C SER A 100 -9.82 -86.93 13.57
N ALA A 101 -10.99 -87.15 14.16
CA ALA A 101 -11.88 -86.08 14.64
C ALA A 101 -11.28 -85.34 15.84
N GLU A 102 -10.68 -86.06 16.79
CA GLU A 102 -9.95 -85.46 17.92
C GLU A 102 -8.76 -84.61 17.43
N THR A 103 -7.91 -85.18 16.57
CA THR A 103 -6.77 -84.44 16.00
C THR A 103 -7.20 -83.26 15.13
N THR A 104 -8.28 -83.39 14.36
CA THR A 104 -8.82 -82.27 13.55
C THR A 104 -9.46 -81.20 14.44
N SER A 105 -10.11 -81.57 15.55
CA SER A 105 -10.63 -80.61 16.54
C SER A 105 -9.51 -79.80 17.18
N ASP A 106 -8.39 -80.45 17.51
CA ASP A 106 -7.20 -79.78 18.01
C ASP A 106 -6.58 -78.85 16.95
N ILE A 107 -6.54 -79.27 15.68
CA ILE A 107 -6.07 -78.41 14.57
C ILE A 107 -7.01 -77.22 14.35
N ILE A 108 -8.33 -77.41 14.39
CA ILE A 108 -9.31 -76.33 14.20
C ILE A 108 -9.21 -75.33 15.35
N SER A 109 -9.19 -75.80 16.59
CA SER A 109 -9.08 -74.93 17.76
C SER A 109 -7.75 -74.15 17.78
N THR A 110 -6.64 -74.80 17.41
CA THR A 110 -5.35 -74.11 17.26
C THR A 110 -5.33 -73.14 16.09
N THR A 111 -5.97 -73.45 14.97
CA THR A 111 -6.11 -72.54 13.82
C THR A 111 -6.95 -71.32 14.15
N GLU A 112 -8.07 -71.50 14.86
CA GLU A 112 -8.94 -70.41 15.27
C GLU A 112 -8.27 -69.51 16.31
N ARG A 113 -7.54 -70.10 17.26
CA ARG A 113 -6.67 -69.36 18.19
C ARG A 113 -5.61 -68.55 17.44
N LEU A 114 -4.89 -69.15 16.51
CA LEU A 114 -3.86 -68.47 15.71
C LEU A 114 -4.45 -67.34 14.85
N LYS A 115 -5.65 -67.53 14.31
CA LYS A 115 -6.35 -66.49 13.54
C LYS A 115 -6.74 -65.30 14.42
N GLN A 116 -7.24 -65.54 15.63
CA GLN A 116 -7.51 -64.48 16.60
C GLN A 116 -6.21 -63.77 17.03
N GLU A 117 -5.12 -64.52 17.28
CA GLU A 117 -3.81 -63.94 17.59
C GLU A 117 -3.27 -63.10 16.44
N LEU A 118 -3.44 -63.53 15.19
CA LEU A 118 -3.07 -62.77 14.00
C LEU A 118 -3.88 -61.47 13.89
N GLU A 119 -5.19 -61.52 14.12
CA GLU A 119 -6.06 -60.34 14.07
C GLU A 119 -5.70 -59.31 15.15
N VAL A 120 -5.45 -59.76 16.39
CA VAL A 120 -4.99 -58.88 17.47
C VAL A 120 -3.60 -58.30 17.17
N THR A 121 -2.70 -59.11 16.59
CA THR A 121 -1.34 -58.66 16.24
C THR A 121 -1.35 -57.64 15.11
N THR A 122 -2.19 -57.83 14.09
CA THR A 122 -2.35 -56.88 12.98
C THR A 122 -2.96 -55.55 13.45
N GLN A 123 -4.02 -55.60 14.29
CA GLN A 123 -4.55 -54.37 14.90
C GLN A 123 -3.51 -53.62 15.74
N ARG A 124 -2.69 -54.36 16.52
CA ARG A 124 -1.58 -53.74 17.27
C ARG A 124 -0.54 -53.13 16.34
N GLN A 125 -0.22 -53.79 15.23
CA GLN A 125 0.69 -53.27 14.22
C GLN A 125 0.16 -51.97 13.60
N ASP A 126 -1.13 -51.90 13.28
CA ASP A 126 -1.75 -50.69 12.74
C ASP A 126 -1.74 -49.52 13.73
N ILE A 127 -2.02 -49.78 15.01
CA ILE A 127 -1.94 -48.77 16.07
C ILE A 127 -0.49 -48.25 16.22
N VAL A 128 0.49 -49.15 16.20
CA VAL A 128 1.91 -48.78 16.27
C VAL A 128 2.31 -47.96 15.05
N ASN A 129 1.87 -48.34 13.85
CA ASN A 129 2.18 -47.59 12.61
C ASN A 129 1.57 -46.19 12.64
N CYS A 130 0.32 -46.05 13.07
CA CYS A 130 -0.31 -44.74 13.27
C CYS A 130 0.45 -43.91 14.30
N PHE A 131 0.82 -44.51 15.44
CA PHE A 131 1.58 -43.82 16.47
C PHE A 131 2.97 -43.36 15.98
N LEU A 132 3.68 -44.22 15.25
CA LEU A 132 4.99 -43.89 14.67
C LEU A 132 4.87 -42.76 13.65
N ARG A 133 3.85 -42.78 12.79
CA ARG A 133 3.63 -41.68 11.83
C ARG A 133 3.34 -40.37 12.56
N ASP A 134 2.45 -40.38 13.55
CA ASP A 134 1.95 -39.14 14.17
C ASP A 134 2.95 -38.52 15.18
N TYR A 135 3.93 -39.31 15.65
CA TYR A 135 4.86 -38.92 16.73
C TYR A 135 6.35 -39.18 16.43
N GLN A 136 6.73 -39.74 15.28
CA GLN A 136 8.13 -40.00 14.96
C GLN A 136 8.47 -39.59 13.52
N LEU A 137 9.59 -38.88 13.37
CA LEU A 137 10.16 -38.59 12.06
C LEU A 137 10.84 -39.82 11.48
N SER A 138 10.64 -40.05 10.18
CA SER A 138 11.40 -41.03 9.42
C SER A 138 12.87 -40.61 9.29
N ASN A 139 13.75 -41.59 9.08
CA ASN A 139 15.17 -41.30 8.85
C ASN A 139 15.41 -40.45 7.59
N GLU A 140 14.52 -40.53 6.60
CA GLU A 140 14.57 -39.73 5.38
C GLU A 140 14.25 -38.26 5.66
N GLU A 141 13.24 -37.98 6.49
CA GLU A 141 12.90 -36.61 6.91
C GLU A 141 14.00 -36.00 7.77
N ILE A 142 14.57 -36.77 8.71
CA ILE A 142 15.71 -36.32 9.50
C ILE A 142 16.91 -36.00 8.59
N LYS A 143 17.12 -36.81 7.54
CA LYS A 143 18.17 -36.56 6.56
C LYS A 143 17.88 -35.28 5.76
N ALA A 144 16.65 -35.09 5.27
CA ALA A 144 16.24 -33.89 4.55
C ALA A 144 16.41 -32.60 5.38
N LEU A 145 16.11 -32.65 6.69
CA LEU A 145 16.34 -31.51 7.60
C LEU A 145 17.83 -31.21 7.81
N ARG A 146 18.72 -32.18 7.61
CA ARG A 146 20.17 -32.08 7.85
C ARG A 146 21.02 -31.92 6.57
N GLU A 147 20.57 -32.35 5.41
CA GLU A 147 21.29 -32.31 4.11
C GLU A 147 21.36 -30.92 3.52
N ASP A 148 22.51 -30.40 3.09
CA ASP A 148 22.72 -28.99 2.70
C ASP A 148 21.80 -28.38 1.62
N GLU A 149 21.24 -29.16 0.70
CA GLU A 149 20.33 -28.66 -0.35
C GLU A 149 18.90 -28.46 0.18
N LEU A 150 18.23 -27.42 -0.31
CA LEU A 150 16.87 -27.05 0.10
C LEU A 150 15.89 -27.41 -1.00
N ASP A 151 15.16 -28.51 -0.79
CA ASP A 151 14.17 -29.04 -1.70
C ASP A 151 12.77 -29.02 -1.09
N GLU A 152 11.75 -29.35 -1.89
CA GLU A 152 10.37 -29.52 -1.43
C GLU A 152 10.26 -30.51 -0.26
N ARG A 153 11.13 -31.53 -0.22
CA ARG A 153 11.24 -32.50 0.87
C ARG A 153 11.59 -31.88 2.22
N PHE A 154 12.42 -30.82 2.22
CA PHE A 154 12.74 -30.09 3.45
C PHE A 154 11.49 -29.41 4.02
N PHE A 155 10.70 -28.74 3.17
CA PHE A 155 9.48 -28.06 3.60
C PHE A 155 8.41 -29.05 4.07
N GLN A 156 8.28 -30.20 3.41
CA GLN A 156 7.40 -31.29 3.86
C GLN A 156 7.82 -31.84 5.23
N ALA A 157 9.12 -32.13 5.42
CA ALA A 157 9.66 -32.59 6.69
C ALA A 157 9.48 -31.54 7.80
N LEU A 158 9.70 -30.25 7.53
CA LEU A 158 9.49 -29.17 8.49
C LEU A 158 8.01 -29.03 8.88
N SER A 159 7.09 -29.14 7.92
CA SER A 159 5.64 -29.16 8.19
C SER A 159 5.27 -30.34 9.09
N HIS A 160 5.83 -31.53 8.83
CA HIS A 160 5.59 -32.70 9.65
C HIS A 160 6.15 -32.54 11.07
N VAL A 161 7.34 -31.95 11.25
CA VAL A 161 7.88 -31.59 12.59
C VAL A 161 6.92 -30.68 13.35
N GLN A 162 6.34 -29.68 12.68
CA GLN A 162 5.37 -28.77 13.30
C GLN A 162 4.07 -29.50 13.68
N GLU A 163 3.59 -30.41 12.82
CA GLU A 163 2.42 -31.24 13.09
C GLU A 163 2.65 -32.13 14.31
N ILE A 164 3.79 -32.85 14.38
CA ILE A 164 4.18 -33.66 15.53
C ILE A 164 4.26 -32.78 16.78
N HIS A 165 4.92 -31.61 16.70
CA HIS A 165 5.00 -30.68 17.83
C HIS A 165 3.60 -30.23 18.30
N SER A 166 2.63 -30.07 17.38
CA SER A 166 1.25 -29.75 17.71
C SER A 166 0.53 -30.95 18.36
N ASN A 167 0.74 -32.16 17.86
CA ASN A 167 0.20 -33.41 18.41
C ASN A 167 0.75 -33.68 19.82
N CYS A 168 2.01 -33.34 20.09
CA CYS A 168 2.61 -33.41 21.43
C CYS A 168 1.85 -32.54 22.43
N LYS A 169 1.34 -31.36 22.02
CA LYS A 169 0.52 -30.51 22.91
C LYS A 169 -0.78 -31.21 23.35
N LEU A 170 -1.34 -32.05 22.49
CA LEU A 170 -2.49 -32.89 22.84
C LEU A 170 -2.08 -34.00 23.82
N LEU A 171 -0.91 -34.62 23.60
CA LEU A 171 -0.36 -35.65 24.51
C LEU A 171 -0.12 -35.10 25.93
N LEU A 172 0.27 -33.83 26.07
CA LEU A 172 0.42 -33.15 27.36
C LEU A 172 -0.88 -33.03 28.17
N ARG A 173 -2.05 -33.11 27.51
CA ARG A 173 -3.36 -33.12 28.17
C ARG A 173 -3.75 -34.52 28.68
N THR A 174 -3.00 -35.55 28.30
CA THR A 174 -3.23 -36.95 28.69
C THR A 174 -2.30 -37.38 29.83
N HIS A 175 -2.38 -38.64 30.25
CA HIS A 175 -1.54 -39.21 31.30
C HIS A 175 -0.04 -39.36 30.92
N HIS A 176 0.31 -39.24 29.63
CA HIS A 176 1.68 -39.44 29.14
C HIS A 176 2.48 -38.14 28.97
N GLN A 177 2.43 -37.26 29.97
CA GLN A 177 3.05 -35.93 29.92
C GLN A 177 4.57 -35.96 29.70
N ARG A 178 5.28 -36.89 30.33
CA ARG A 178 6.75 -37.00 30.21
C ARG A 178 7.19 -37.32 28.78
N ALA A 179 6.55 -38.31 28.15
CA ALA A 179 6.83 -38.66 26.75
C ALA A 179 6.49 -37.50 25.81
N GLY A 180 5.39 -36.78 26.07
CA GLY A 180 5.02 -35.58 25.33
C GLY A 180 6.08 -34.47 25.43
N LEU A 181 6.63 -34.23 26.63
CA LEU A 181 7.69 -33.22 26.85
C LEU A 181 9.01 -33.64 26.20
N GLU A 182 9.43 -34.89 26.33
CA GLU A 182 10.66 -35.41 25.71
C GLU A 182 10.58 -35.30 24.18
N LEU A 183 9.46 -35.73 23.58
CA LEU A 183 9.28 -35.66 22.14
C LEU A 183 9.19 -34.21 21.64
N MET A 184 8.48 -33.35 22.36
CA MET A 184 8.41 -31.92 22.04
C MET A 184 9.79 -31.26 22.10
N GLY A 185 10.64 -31.64 23.07
CA GLY A 185 12.03 -31.16 23.14
C GLY A 185 12.86 -31.58 21.92
N VAL A 186 12.74 -32.84 21.49
CA VAL A 186 13.43 -33.34 20.29
C VAL A 186 12.92 -32.64 19.03
N MET A 187 11.60 -32.47 18.87
CA MET A 187 11.01 -31.76 17.73
C MET A 187 11.41 -30.28 17.71
N ALA A 188 11.45 -29.61 18.86
CA ALA A 188 11.91 -28.23 18.97
C ALA A 188 13.37 -28.09 18.52
N MET A 189 14.25 -29.03 18.89
CA MET A 189 15.64 -29.05 18.44
C MET A 189 15.74 -29.20 16.91
N TYR A 190 14.95 -30.08 16.30
CA TYR A 190 14.90 -30.21 14.84
C TYR A 190 14.35 -28.95 14.17
N GLN A 191 13.31 -28.35 14.73
CA GLN A 191 12.69 -27.14 14.23
C GLN A 191 13.67 -25.95 14.28
N GLU A 192 14.39 -25.76 15.38
CA GLU A 192 15.40 -24.71 15.51
C GLU A 192 16.54 -24.88 14.51
N GLY A 193 17.09 -26.10 14.39
CA GLY A 193 18.15 -26.37 13.42
C GLY A 193 17.70 -26.17 11.97
N ALA A 194 16.46 -26.55 11.65
CA ALA A 194 15.87 -26.33 10.33
C ALA A 194 15.69 -24.84 10.01
N TYR A 195 15.14 -24.06 10.93
CA TYR A 195 14.96 -22.61 10.72
C TYR A 195 16.28 -21.84 10.67
N GLU A 196 17.28 -22.22 11.48
CA GLU A 196 18.62 -21.60 11.41
C GLU A 196 19.23 -21.84 10.01
N ARG A 197 19.09 -23.05 9.50
CA ARG A 197 19.58 -23.40 8.16
C ARG A 197 18.80 -22.70 7.04
N LEU A 198 17.48 -22.67 7.14
CA LEU A 198 16.62 -21.91 6.23
C LEU A 198 17.02 -20.44 6.19
N CYS A 199 17.27 -19.84 7.35
CA CYS A 199 17.76 -18.46 7.49
C CYS A 199 19.12 -18.27 6.77
N ARG A 200 20.10 -19.15 7.01
CA ARG A 200 21.41 -19.07 6.33
C ARG A 200 21.32 -19.20 4.81
N TRP A 201 20.45 -20.08 4.32
CA TRP A 201 20.24 -20.24 2.88
C TRP A 201 19.55 -19.03 2.27
N VAL A 202 18.48 -18.52 2.91
CA VAL A 202 17.80 -17.29 2.46
C VAL A 202 18.79 -16.13 2.42
N GLN A 203 19.67 -16.00 3.40
CA GLN A 203 20.74 -14.99 3.38
C GLN A 203 21.70 -15.16 2.20
N ALA A 204 22.13 -16.40 1.90
CA ALA A 204 23.01 -16.66 0.77
C ALA A 204 22.34 -16.29 -0.57
N GLU A 205 21.06 -16.58 -0.71
CA GLU A 205 20.31 -16.26 -1.94
C GLU A 205 19.99 -14.78 -2.06
N CYS A 206 19.68 -14.11 -0.95
CA CYS A 206 19.55 -12.66 -0.88
C CYS A 206 20.86 -11.93 -1.19
N ARG A 207 22.03 -12.50 -0.86
CA ARG A 207 23.34 -11.96 -1.26
C ARG A 207 23.52 -11.99 -2.78
N LYS A 208 23.19 -13.11 -3.43
CA LYS A 208 23.20 -13.20 -4.90
C LYS A 208 22.29 -12.15 -5.54
N LEU A 209 21.11 -11.94 -4.94
CA LEU A 209 20.15 -10.91 -5.32
C LEU A 209 20.73 -9.49 -5.24
N GLY A 210 21.64 -9.23 -4.28
CA GLY A 210 22.32 -7.95 -4.11
C GLY A 210 23.40 -7.65 -5.15
N ASP A 211 23.96 -8.66 -5.80
CA ASP A 211 25.02 -8.48 -6.80
C ASP A 211 24.46 -8.17 -8.21
N THR A 212 23.19 -8.50 -8.45
CA THR A 212 22.48 -8.24 -9.71
C THR A 212 21.58 -7.00 -9.63
N ASP A 213 21.62 -6.16 -10.67
CA ASP A 213 20.84 -4.92 -10.73
C ASP A 213 19.32 -5.16 -10.77
N ASN A 214 18.87 -6.15 -11.54
CA ASN A 214 17.48 -6.58 -11.68
C ASN A 214 17.35 -8.08 -11.40
N PRO A 215 17.27 -8.49 -10.13
CA PRO A 215 17.15 -9.89 -9.78
C PRO A 215 15.71 -10.40 -9.95
N GLU A 216 15.57 -11.59 -10.52
CA GLU A 216 14.32 -12.35 -10.49
C GLU A 216 14.26 -13.20 -9.22
N VAL A 217 13.18 -13.08 -8.47
CA VAL A 217 12.97 -13.86 -7.24
C VAL A 217 12.47 -15.25 -7.62
N GLY A 218 13.27 -16.29 -7.37
CA GLY A 218 12.87 -17.68 -7.59
C GLY A 218 11.76 -18.15 -6.63
N ASP A 219 10.91 -19.07 -7.07
CA ASP A 219 9.76 -19.57 -6.30
C ASP A 219 10.16 -20.27 -4.99
N LEU A 220 11.32 -20.91 -4.97
CA LEU A 220 11.89 -21.54 -3.78
C LEU A 220 12.22 -20.49 -2.70
N LEU A 221 12.79 -19.35 -3.10
CA LEU A 221 13.09 -18.25 -2.18
C LEU A 221 11.82 -17.63 -1.61
N ARG A 222 10.78 -17.42 -2.43
CA ARG A 222 9.46 -16.97 -1.96
C ARG A 222 8.88 -17.91 -0.90
N THR A 223 8.96 -19.21 -1.17
CA THR A 223 8.46 -20.24 -0.25
C THR A 223 9.26 -20.28 1.06
N ALA A 224 10.59 -20.17 0.98
CA ALA A 224 11.47 -20.08 2.14
C ALA A 224 11.17 -18.85 3.02
N VAL A 225 11.03 -17.67 2.41
CA VAL A 225 10.69 -16.42 3.11
C VAL A 225 9.30 -16.50 3.74
N ARG A 226 8.32 -17.11 3.05
CA ARG A 226 6.98 -17.36 3.61
C ARG A 226 7.02 -18.23 4.85
N CYS A 227 7.82 -19.30 4.84
CA CYS A 227 8.01 -20.17 6.00
C CYS A 227 8.71 -19.44 7.16
N LEU A 228 9.67 -18.56 6.87
CA LEU A 228 10.33 -17.73 7.91
C LEU A 228 9.38 -16.75 8.60
N LYS A 229 8.31 -16.28 7.94
CA LYS A 229 7.32 -15.37 8.57
C LYS A 229 6.66 -15.98 9.82
N GLU A 230 6.62 -17.30 9.95
CA GLU A 230 6.11 -17.99 11.15
C GLU A 230 7.00 -17.77 12.39
N LYS A 231 8.24 -17.31 12.20
CA LYS A 231 9.21 -16.94 13.24
C LYS A 231 9.63 -15.48 13.07
N PRO A 232 8.86 -14.51 13.61
CA PRO A 232 9.08 -13.07 13.38
C PRO A 232 10.51 -12.57 13.66
N ALA A 233 11.19 -13.13 14.66
CA ALA A 233 12.56 -12.74 15.00
C ALA A 233 13.57 -13.08 13.88
N LEU A 234 13.46 -14.27 13.28
CA LEU A 234 14.32 -14.71 12.19
C LEU A 234 13.97 -13.99 10.88
N PHE A 235 12.67 -13.78 10.65
CA PHE A 235 12.19 -13.00 9.51
C PHE A 235 12.73 -11.57 9.53
N LYS A 236 12.62 -10.88 10.66
CA LYS A 236 13.14 -9.52 10.82
C LYS A 236 14.64 -9.44 10.57
N TYR A 237 15.41 -10.39 11.10
CA TYR A 237 16.85 -10.47 10.85
C TYR A 237 17.18 -10.67 9.37
N CYS A 238 16.44 -11.53 8.65
CA CYS A 238 16.61 -11.70 7.20
C CYS A 238 16.24 -10.43 6.43
N ALA A 239 15.15 -9.77 6.81
CA ALA A 239 14.69 -8.53 6.18
C ALA A 239 15.69 -7.38 6.36
N GLU A 240 16.29 -7.25 7.54
CA GLU A 240 17.36 -6.28 7.83
C GLU A 240 18.61 -6.55 6.97
N GLU A 241 19.03 -7.81 6.86
CA GLU A 241 20.17 -8.19 6.02
C GLU A 241 19.92 -7.93 4.53
N VAL A 242 18.72 -8.23 4.03
CA VAL A 242 18.30 -7.88 2.66
C VAL A 242 18.38 -6.37 2.46
N GLY A 243 17.84 -5.60 3.41
CA GLY A 243 17.92 -4.13 3.41
C GLY A 243 19.36 -3.63 3.33
N ASN A 244 20.27 -4.19 4.14
CA ASN A 244 21.70 -3.84 4.16
C ASN A 244 22.42 -4.19 2.84
N LEU A 245 22.11 -5.34 2.24
CA LEU A 245 22.73 -5.76 0.97
C LEU A 245 22.26 -4.89 -0.19
N ARG A 246 20.95 -4.69 -0.30
CA ARG A 246 20.34 -3.83 -1.33
C ARG A 246 20.73 -2.37 -1.14
N HIS A 247 20.88 -1.88 0.09
CA HIS A 247 21.44 -0.55 0.39
C HIS A 247 22.81 -0.34 -0.26
N ASN A 248 23.74 -1.29 -0.07
CA ASN A 248 25.09 -1.20 -0.62
C ASN A 248 25.08 -1.29 -2.16
N ALA A 249 24.22 -2.14 -2.73
CA ALA A 249 24.04 -2.26 -4.17
C ALA A 249 23.47 -0.97 -4.77
N LEU A 250 22.40 -0.44 -4.20
CA LEU A 250 21.75 0.79 -4.64
C LEU A 250 22.69 1.99 -4.54
N PHE A 251 23.46 2.10 -3.44
CA PHE A 251 24.48 3.12 -3.30
C PHE A 251 25.52 3.07 -4.44
N ARG A 252 26.07 1.89 -4.74
CA ARG A 252 27.01 1.71 -5.86
C ARG A 252 26.37 2.05 -7.21
N ARG A 253 25.13 1.62 -7.45
CA ARG A 253 24.38 1.93 -8.67
C ARG A 253 24.15 3.43 -8.83
N PHE A 254 23.81 4.13 -7.75
CA PHE A 254 23.62 5.58 -7.77
C PHE A 254 24.91 6.32 -8.11
N ILE A 255 26.02 5.97 -7.44
CA ILE A 255 27.33 6.57 -7.76
C ILE A 255 27.77 6.25 -9.19
N SER A 256 27.53 5.03 -9.67
CA SER A 256 27.82 4.66 -11.06
C SER A 256 26.97 5.47 -12.04
N ALA A 257 25.67 5.65 -11.77
CA ALA A 257 24.80 6.48 -12.60
C ALA A 257 25.25 7.95 -12.66
N LEU A 258 25.73 8.48 -11.53
CA LEU A 258 26.28 9.83 -11.46
C LEU A 258 27.58 9.98 -12.28
N THR A 259 28.54 9.05 -12.12
CA THR A 259 29.93 9.22 -12.58
C THR A 259 30.28 8.49 -13.87
N ARG A 260 29.66 7.35 -14.15
CA ARG A 260 29.97 6.46 -15.29
C ARG A 260 28.82 6.31 -16.28
N GLY A 261 27.58 6.49 -15.85
CA GLY A 261 26.39 6.24 -16.65
C GLY A 261 26.03 4.76 -16.73
N GLY A 262 25.22 4.39 -17.72
CA GLY A 262 24.78 3.02 -17.95
C GLY A 262 25.82 2.12 -18.65
N PRO A 263 25.51 0.81 -18.81
CA PRO A 263 26.40 -0.14 -19.46
C PRO A 263 26.78 0.34 -20.88
N GLY A 264 28.08 0.44 -21.16
CA GLY A 264 28.57 0.97 -22.44
C GLY A 264 28.57 2.50 -22.55
N GLY A 265 28.41 3.23 -21.45
CA GLY A 265 28.42 4.70 -21.40
C GLY A 265 27.10 5.36 -21.80
N MET A 266 26.03 4.55 -21.94
CA MET A 266 24.68 4.99 -22.26
C MET A 266 23.68 4.40 -21.26
N PRO A 267 22.79 5.21 -20.65
CA PRO A 267 22.76 6.67 -20.70
C PRO A 267 24.04 7.30 -20.13
N ARG A 268 24.36 8.51 -20.59
CA ARG A 268 25.57 9.25 -20.14
C ARG A 268 25.54 9.48 -18.62
N PRO A 269 26.71 9.63 -17.97
CA PRO A 269 26.75 9.98 -16.56
C PRO A 269 25.95 11.25 -16.26
N ILE A 270 25.17 11.23 -15.19
CA ILE A 270 24.33 12.37 -14.81
C ILE A 270 25.17 13.62 -14.52
N GLU A 271 26.40 13.46 -14.00
CA GLU A 271 27.33 14.58 -13.75
C GLU A 271 27.73 15.38 -14.98
N VAL A 272 27.58 14.83 -16.20
CA VAL A 272 27.82 15.57 -17.44
C VAL A 272 26.86 16.77 -17.56
N HIS A 273 25.67 16.67 -16.96
CA HIS A 273 24.67 17.72 -16.95
C HIS A 273 24.84 18.72 -15.80
N ALA A 274 25.90 18.67 -14.99
CA ALA A 274 26.09 19.57 -13.84
C ALA A 274 26.11 21.08 -14.19
N HIS A 275 26.34 21.43 -15.45
CA HIS A 275 26.26 22.80 -15.96
C HIS A 275 24.82 23.31 -16.14
N ASP A 276 23.84 22.41 -16.17
CA ASP A 276 22.41 22.68 -16.22
C ASP A 276 21.75 22.19 -14.91
N PRO A 277 21.60 23.10 -13.93
CA PRO A 277 21.06 22.77 -12.61
C PRO A 277 19.73 22.02 -12.63
N LEU A 278 18.80 22.42 -13.50
CA LEU A 278 17.45 21.84 -13.54
C LEU A 278 17.48 20.43 -14.05
N ARG A 279 18.20 20.20 -15.15
CA ARG A 279 18.37 18.87 -15.70
C ARG A 279 19.14 17.96 -14.74
N TYR A 280 20.21 18.46 -14.13
CA TYR A 280 21.03 17.66 -13.23
C TYR A 280 20.25 17.18 -12.00
N VAL A 281 19.51 18.07 -11.33
CA VAL A 281 18.67 17.70 -10.17
C VAL A 281 17.47 16.85 -10.61
N GLY A 282 16.85 17.17 -11.75
CA GLY A 282 15.76 16.39 -12.33
C GLY A 282 16.17 14.95 -12.68
N ASP A 283 17.32 14.76 -13.32
CA ASP A 283 17.88 13.43 -13.67
C ASP A 283 18.17 12.60 -12.40
N MET A 284 18.70 13.23 -11.34
CA MET A 284 18.91 12.55 -10.05
C MET A 284 17.59 12.10 -9.40
N LEU A 285 16.58 12.99 -9.36
CA LEU A 285 15.26 12.69 -8.81
C LEU A 285 14.53 11.62 -9.64
N GLY A 286 14.60 11.71 -10.97
CA GLY A 286 14.04 10.72 -11.88
C GLY A 286 14.67 9.34 -11.69
N TRP A 287 15.99 9.29 -11.54
CA TRP A 287 16.70 8.04 -11.22
C TRP A 287 16.26 7.47 -9.87
N LEU A 288 16.17 8.30 -8.83
CA LEU A 288 15.72 7.86 -7.49
C LEU A 288 14.30 7.32 -7.52
N HIS A 289 13.39 7.99 -8.24
CA HIS A 289 12.01 7.55 -8.40
C HIS A 289 11.92 6.21 -9.16
N GLN A 290 12.69 6.04 -10.25
CA GLN A 290 12.73 4.77 -10.98
C GLN A 290 13.32 3.64 -10.13
N ALA A 291 14.41 3.92 -9.40
CA ALA A 291 15.01 2.95 -8.49
C ALA A 291 14.01 2.54 -7.39
N LEU A 292 13.25 3.49 -6.85
CA LEU A 292 12.22 3.23 -5.84
C LEU A 292 11.14 2.28 -6.37
N ALA A 293 10.66 2.51 -7.59
CA ALA A 293 9.71 1.59 -8.22
C ALA A 293 10.27 0.17 -8.33
N SER A 294 11.52 0.02 -8.78
CA SER A 294 12.16 -1.30 -8.93
C SER A 294 12.43 -2.02 -7.60
N GLU A 295 12.89 -1.30 -6.56
CA GLU A 295 13.12 -1.92 -5.24
C GLU A 295 11.79 -2.27 -4.57
N ARG A 296 10.75 -1.45 -4.76
CA ARG A 296 9.42 -1.74 -4.25
C ARG A 296 8.85 -3.01 -4.88
N GLU A 297 8.97 -3.17 -6.20
CA GLU A 297 8.57 -4.40 -6.90
C GLU A 297 9.36 -5.62 -6.40
N LEU A 298 10.67 -5.49 -6.20
CA LEU A 298 11.51 -6.56 -5.65
C LEU A 298 11.10 -6.98 -4.24
N VAL A 299 10.87 -6.01 -3.34
CA VAL A 299 10.41 -6.26 -1.97
C VAL A 299 9.03 -6.92 -1.98
N HIS A 300 8.11 -6.44 -2.82
CA HIS A 300 6.81 -7.08 -3.03
C HIS A 300 6.95 -8.53 -3.51
N ALA A 301 7.81 -8.80 -4.49
CA ALA A 301 8.04 -10.13 -5.05
C ALA A 301 8.72 -11.09 -4.06
N LEU A 302 9.59 -10.59 -3.18
CA LEU A 302 10.29 -11.39 -2.17
C LEU A 302 9.38 -11.79 -1.02
N PHE A 303 8.53 -10.87 -0.58
CA PHE A 303 7.65 -11.09 0.57
C PHE A 303 6.23 -11.51 0.19
N ASP A 304 5.92 -11.63 -1.10
CA ASP A 304 4.69 -12.22 -1.67
C ASP A 304 3.42 -11.67 -1.01
N ILE A 305 3.14 -10.38 -1.25
CA ILE A 305 1.97 -9.69 -0.71
C ILE A 305 0.69 -10.07 -1.49
N ASP A 306 0.80 -10.37 -2.77
CA ASP A 306 -0.37 -10.55 -3.65
C ASP A 306 -1.04 -11.94 -3.57
N SER A 307 -0.37 -12.97 -3.00
CA SER A 307 -1.00 -14.30 -2.87
C SER A 307 -2.10 -14.38 -1.82
N ALA A 308 -2.21 -13.37 -0.94
CA ALA A 308 -3.31 -13.25 0.01
C ALA A 308 -4.61 -12.71 -0.64
N ASP A 309 -4.52 -11.91 -1.70
CA ASP A 309 -5.68 -11.23 -2.28
C ASP A 309 -6.50 -12.09 -3.26
N HIS A 310 -5.94 -13.18 -3.78
CA HIS A 310 -6.63 -14.01 -4.78
C HIS A 310 -7.35 -15.26 -4.24
N LYS A 311 -7.33 -15.52 -2.92
CA LYS A 311 -8.01 -16.71 -2.35
C LYS A 311 -9.05 -16.47 -1.26
N SER A 312 -9.31 -15.24 -0.83
CA SER A 312 -10.32 -14.98 0.21
C SER A 312 -11.24 -13.80 -0.10
N THR A 313 -12.07 -13.97 -1.13
CA THR A 313 -13.33 -13.21 -1.26
C THR A 313 -14.36 -13.67 -0.22
N ALA A 314 -14.05 -13.59 1.09
CA ALA A 314 -15.01 -13.57 2.20
C ALA A 314 -14.30 -13.72 3.56
N LYS A 315 -13.89 -12.60 4.20
CA LYS A 315 -14.03 -12.33 5.66
C LYS A 315 -13.35 -11.01 6.06
N LYS A 316 -13.91 -9.89 5.58
CA LYS A 316 -13.58 -8.56 6.10
C LYS A 316 -14.16 -8.38 7.50
N THR A 317 -13.40 -8.65 8.56
CA THR A 317 -13.60 -7.96 9.87
C THR A 317 -12.46 -8.08 10.88
N THR A 318 -11.33 -8.75 10.57
CA THR A 318 -10.20 -8.87 11.53
C THR A 318 -8.80 -8.69 10.91
N GLU A 319 -8.71 -8.18 9.68
CA GLU A 319 -7.45 -8.11 8.89
C GLU A 319 -6.75 -6.74 8.92
N ASN A 320 -7.35 -5.69 9.50
CA ASN A 320 -6.80 -4.33 9.43
C ASN A 320 -5.50 -4.12 10.22
N ASP A 321 -5.19 -4.94 11.23
CA ASP A 321 -3.95 -4.82 12.02
C ASP A 321 -2.78 -5.62 11.40
N SER A 322 -3.05 -6.79 10.81
CA SER A 322 -2.02 -7.60 10.15
C SER A 322 -1.54 -7.00 8.83
N LEU A 323 -2.45 -6.38 8.07
CA LEU A 323 -2.11 -5.65 6.83
C LEU A 323 -1.25 -4.42 7.12
N LYS A 324 -1.56 -3.66 8.18
CA LYS A 324 -0.76 -2.50 8.59
C LYS A 324 0.60 -2.88 9.15
N ALA A 325 0.69 -3.97 9.91
CA ALA A 325 1.97 -4.48 10.42
C ALA A 325 2.87 -4.94 9.27
N ALA A 326 2.31 -5.65 8.28
CA ALA A 326 3.05 -6.04 7.09
C ALA A 326 3.52 -4.81 6.28
N GLU A 327 2.64 -3.84 6.01
CA GLU A 327 3.00 -2.56 5.38
C GLU A 327 4.13 -1.82 6.11
N SER A 328 4.14 -1.87 7.45
CA SER A 328 5.19 -1.25 8.26
C SER A 328 6.55 -1.95 8.14
N ASP A 329 6.58 -3.29 8.05
CA ASP A 329 7.80 -4.06 7.86
C ASP A 329 8.41 -3.84 6.46
N PHE A 330 7.58 -3.67 5.42
CA PHE A 330 8.06 -3.37 4.06
C PHE A 330 8.63 -1.97 3.94
N THR A 331 7.94 -1.00 4.54
CA THR A 331 8.38 0.40 4.56
C THR A 331 9.74 0.52 5.25
N PHE A 332 9.95 -0.24 6.33
CA PHE A 332 11.24 -0.30 7.03
C PHE A 332 12.38 -0.82 6.14
N VAL A 333 12.16 -1.91 5.39
CA VAL A 333 13.19 -2.46 4.47
C VAL A 333 13.52 -1.45 3.38
N LEU A 334 12.50 -0.82 2.76
CA LEU A 334 12.71 0.19 1.72
C LEU A 334 13.43 1.43 2.26
N ASP A 335 13.06 1.91 3.45
CA ASP A 335 13.73 3.04 4.10
C ASP A 335 15.23 2.76 4.31
N ARG A 336 15.56 1.56 4.80
CA ARG A 336 16.94 1.11 4.98
C ARG A 336 17.72 1.05 3.66
N ILE A 337 17.08 0.61 2.58
CA ILE A 337 17.69 0.53 1.25
C ILE A 337 18.06 1.94 0.74
N PHE A 338 17.16 2.91 0.88
CA PHE A 338 17.36 4.26 0.36
C PHE A 338 18.21 5.18 1.25
N GLU A 339 18.45 4.81 2.50
CA GLU A 339 19.28 5.60 3.43
C GLU A 339 20.68 5.94 2.84
N GLY A 340 21.27 5.03 2.07
CA GLY A 340 22.63 5.16 1.53
C GLY A 340 22.76 6.25 0.46
N VAL A 341 21.69 6.49 -0.31
CA VAL A 341 21.70 7.47 -1.41
C VAL A 341 21.37 8.89 -0.94
N CYS A 342 20.81 9.05 0.26
CA CYS A 342 20.43 10.34 0.83
C CYS A 342 21.61 11.32 0.90
N ARG A 343 22.74 10.91 1.46
CA ARG A 343 23.91 11.80 1.64
C ARG A 343 24.52 12.24 0.30
N PRO A 344 24.85 11.33 -0.65
CA PRO A 344 25.36 11.73 -1.96
C PRO A 344 24.39 12.65 -2.71
N PHE A 345 23.10 12.34 -2.72
CA PHE A 345 22.08 13.16 -3.37
C PHE A 345 22.06 14.57 -2.76
N LYS A 346 21.96 14.66 -1.43
CA LYS A 346 21.95 15.93 -0.70
C LYS A 346 23.15 16.81 -1.03
N VAL A 347 24.36 16.23 -0.95
CA VAL A 347 25.61 16.97 -1.22
C VAL A 347 25.63 17.54 -2.65
N ARG A 348 25.17 16.77 -3.64
CA ARG A 348 25.12 17.25 -5.04
C ARG A 348 24.11 18.37 -5.24
N VAL A 349 22.92 18.27 -4.63
CA VAL A 349 21.92 19.35 -4.71
C VAL A 349 22.42 20.60 -3.97
N GLU A 350 23.03 20.47 -2.80
CA GLU A 350 23.63 21.59 -2.07
C GLU A 350 24.75 22.27 -2.87
N GLN A 351 25.59 21.51 -3.58
CA GLN A 351 26.60 22.06 -4.49
C GLN A 351 25.97 22.87 -5.62
N VAL A 352 24.85 22.41 -6.18
CA VAL A 352 24.10 23.15 -7.20
C VAL A 352 23.61 24.48 -6.64
N LEU A 353 23.02 24.48 -5.44
CA LEU A 353 22.53 25.70 -4.78
C LEU A 353 23.68 26.68 -4.44
N GLN A 354 24.85 26.16 -4.07
CA GLN A 354 26.05 26.96 -3.79
C GLN A 354 26.67 27.60 -5.04
N SER A 355 26.38 27.08 -6.24
CA SER A 355 26.88 27.64 -7.50
C SER A 355 26.22 28.97 -7.92
N GLN A 356 25.35 29.52 -7.07
CA GLN A 356 24.57 30.73 -7.31
C GLN A 356 23.70 30.64 -8.59
N PRO A 357 22.74 29.69 -8.63
CA PRO A 357 21.80 29.61 -9.74
C PRO A 357 21.02 30.91 -9.92
N SER A 358 20.56 31.17 -11.14
CA SER A 358 19.71 32.32 -11.41
C SER A 358 18.39 32.22 -10.62
N LEU A 359 17.76 33.36 -10.36
CA LEU A 359 16.52 33.39 -9.58
C LEU A 359 15.44 32.44 -10.13
N ILE A 360 15.26 32.44 -11.46
CA ILE A 360 14.28 31.59 -12.15
C ILE A 360 14.63 30.11 -11.98
N ILE A 361 15.91 29.76 -12.10
CA ILE A 361 16.39 28.39 -11.89
C ILE A 361 16.15 27.95 -10.44
N SER A 362 16.47 28.78 -9.45
CA SER A 362 16.22 28.49 -8.03
C SER A 362 14.73 28.26 -7.73
N TYR A 363 13.85 29.04 -8.36
CA TYR A 363 12.41 28.86 -8.24
C TYR A 363 11.95 27.54 -8.87
N LYS A 364 12.38 27.25 -10.10
CA LYS A 364 12.07 25.98 -10.79
C LYS A 364 12.61 24.75 -10.05
N LEU A 365 13.79 24.86 -9.42
CA LEU A 365 14.36 23.80 -8.59
C LEU A 365 13.49 23.52 -7.36
N THR A 366 13.02 24.57 -6.68
CA THR A 366 12.06 24.45 -5.57
C THR A 366 10.82 23.68 -5.99
N ASN A 367 10.21 24.05 -7.13
CA ASN A 367 9.00 23.41 -7.65
C ASN A 367 9.25 21.94 -8.03
N THR A 368 10.41 21.64 -8.63
CA THR A 368 10.78 20.27 -9.01
C THR A 368 10.98 19.38 -7.79
N LEU A 369 11.70 19.88 -6.77
CA LEU A 369 11.91 19.19 -5.50
C LEU A 369 10.58 18.97 -4.76
N GLU A 370 9.68 19.95 -4.79
CA GLU A 370 8.35 19.83 -4.21
C GLU A 370 7.51 18.73 -4.88
N PHE A 371 7.46 18.70 -6.20
CA PHE A 371 6.77 17.65 -6.95
C PHE A 371 7.26 16.25 -6.54
N TYR A 372 8.58 16.02 -6.61
CA TYR A 372 9.17 14.73 -6.24
C TYR A 372 9.07 14.42 -4.75
N SER A 373 9.04 15.42 -3.87
CA SER A 373 8.78 15.22 -2.44
C SER A 373 7.44 14.54 -2.22
N TYR A 374 6.39 14.96 -2.93
CA TYR A 374 5.07 14.31 -2.86
C TYR A 374 5.08 12.94 -3.55
N THR A 375 5.60 12.86 -4.77
CA THR A 375 5.59 11.60 -5.56
C THR A 375 6.33 10.46 -4.84
N ILE A 376 7.49 10.74 -4.25
CA ILE A 376 8.26 9.75 -3.50
C ILE A 376 7.61 9.44 -2.15
N SER A 377 7.04 10.44 -1.47
CA SER A 377 6.31 10.22 -0.21
C SER A 377 5.08 9.34 -0.38
N ASP A 378 4.37 9.44 -1.50
CA ASP A 378 3.21 8.59 -1.79
C ASP A 378 3.61 7.10 -1.98
N LEU A 379 4.86 6.84 -2.36
CA LEU A 379 5.37 5.49 -2.58
C LEU A 379 6.10 4.88 -1.37
N LEU A 380 6.77 5.70 -0.56
CA LEU A 380 7.66 5.27 0.52
C LEU A 380 7.16 5.68 1.92
N GLY A 381 6.22 6.62 2.02
CA GLY A 381 5.77 7.20 3.29
C GLY A 381 6.60 8.40 3.74
N ARG A 382 5.96 9.34 4.44
CA ARG A 382 6.52 10.68 4.76
C ARG A 382 7.69 10.65 5.75
N ASP A 383 7.73 9.67 6.65
CA ASP A 383 8.69 9.64 7.76
C ASP A 383 10.04 8.97 7.41
N THR A 384 10.27 8.66 6.13
CA THR A 384 11.47 7.94 5.66
C THR A 384 12.67 8.86 5.41
N ALA A 385 13.87 8.31 5.51
CA ALA A 385 15.14 9.03 5.37
C ALA A 385 15.25 9.76 4.02
N LEU A 386 14.77 9.14 2.94
CA LEU A 386 14.78 9.76 1.61
C LEU A 386 13.82 10.95 1.52
N CYS A 387 12.58 10.79 2.00
CA CYS A 387 11.58 11.87 2.01
C CYS A 387 12.05 13.06 2.85
N ASN A 388 12.59 12.78 4.04
CA ASN A 388 13.20 13.79 4.90
C ASN A 388 14.36 14.51 4.17
N THR A 389 15.22 13.77 3.47
CA THR A 389 16.34 14.36 2.73
C THR A 389 15.86 15.26 1.58
N ILE A 390 14.85 14.83 0.82
CA ILE A 390 14.25 15.65 -0.25
C ILE A 390 13.60 16.91 0.34
N GLY A 391 12.89 16.78 1.46
CA GLY A 391 12.34 17.92 2.20
C GLY A 391 13.43 18.92 2.62
N MET A 392 14.54 18.44 3.18
CA MET A 392 15.66 19.30 3.57
C MET A 392 16.26 20.07 2.38
N VAL A 393 16.45 19.42 1.23
CA VAL A 393 17.00 20.11 0.04
C VAL A 393 15.96 21.01 -0.64
N LYS A 394 14.67 20.69 -0.54
CA LYS A 394 13.56 21.58 -0.94
C LYS A 394 13.61 22.88 -0.15
N ASP A 395 13.68 22.78 1.18
CA ASP A 395 13.75 23.93 2.08
C ASP A 395 15.01 24.76 1.83
N ALA A 396 16.14 24.10 1.56
CA ALA A 396 17.38 24.76 1.17
C ALA A 396 17.23 25.52 -0.16
N ALA A 397 16.61 24.93 -1.18
CA ALA A 397 16.36 25.59 -2.46
C ALA A 397 15.42 26.80 -2.32
N GLN A 398 14.35 26.64 -1.54
CA GLN A 398 13.42 27.73 -1.23
C GLN A 398 14.12 28.87 -0.49
N LYS A 399 14.97 28.55 0.49
CA LYS A 399 15.78 29.53 1.20
C LYS A 399 16.74 30.26 0.25
N THR A 400 17.46 29.54 -0.61
CA THR A 400 18.35 30.15 -1.62
C THR A 400 17.58 31.10 -2.54
N PHE A 401 16.37 30.72 -2.98
CA PHE A 401 15.50 31.60 -3.76
C PHE A 401 15.16 32.91 -3.03
N PHE A 402 14.70 32.83 -1.78
CA PHE A 402 14.38 34.03 -0.99
C PHE A 402 15.62 34.87 -0.63
N ASP A 403 16.78 34.24 -0.41
CA ASP A 403 18.04 34.94 -0.15
C ASP A 403 18.50 35.73 -1.39
N ILE A 404 18.32 35.19 -2.60
CA ILE A 404 18.57 35.92 -3.86
C ILE A 404 17.62 37.12 -3.99
N LEU A 405 16.32 36.93 -3.72
CA LEU A 405 15.32 38.01 -3.74
C LEU A 405 15.67 39.13 -2.76
N LYS A 406 15.99 38.74 -1.51
CA LYS A 406 16.37 39.68 -0.45
C LYS A 406 17.60 40.49 -0.85
N THR A 407 18.64 39.83 -1.36
CA THR A 407 19.87 40.49 -1.81
C THR A 407 19.59 41.47 -2.96
N ARG A 408 18.71 41.10 -3.90
CA ARG A 408 18.29 41.99 -5.00
C ARG A 408 17.52 43.20 -4.46
N GLY A 409 16.57 42.99 -3.55
CA GLY A 409 15.80 44.06 -2.92
C GLY A 409 16.67 45.03 -2.13
N GLU A 410 17.62 44.52 -1.33
CA GLU A 410 18.57 45.34 -0.57
C GLU A 410 19.47 46.19 -1.48
N LYS A 411 19.95 45.63 -2.59
CA LYS A 411 20.73 46.39 -3.59
C LYS A 411 19.90 47.52 -4.20
N LEU A 412 18.63 47.25 -4.48
CA LEU A 412 17.70 48.23 -5.06
C LEU A 412 17.41 49.39 -4.09
N LEU A 413 17.17 49.07 -2.82
CA LEU A 413 16.91 50.08 -1.77
C LEU A 413 18.16 50.88 -1.40
N ARG A 414 19.36 50.27 -1.49
CA ARG A 414 20.62 50.97 -1.20
C ARG A 414 20.97 52.05 -2.23
N TYR A 415 20.55 51.86 -3.49
CA TYR A 415 20.82 52.79 -4.58
C TYR A 415 19.54 53.08 -5.40
N PRO A 416 18.58 53.85 -4.86
CA PRO A 416 17.36 54.18 -5.58
C PRO A 416 17.70 54.99 -6.85
N PRO A 417 17.11 54.63 -8.02
CA PRO A 417 17.32 55.37 -9.26
C PRO A 417 16.76 56.80 -9.14
N PRO A 418 17.37 57.79 -9.81
CA PRO A 418 16.85 59.14 -9.83
C PRO A 418 15.48 59.20 -10.54
N VAL A 419 14.59 60.05 -10.03
CA VAL A 419 13.30 60.33 -10.67
C VAL A 419 13.53 61.08 -11.97
N ALA A 420 12.95 60.59 -13.07
CA ALA A 420 13.03 61.22 -14.38
C ALA A 420 12.18 62.49 -14.44
N ILE A 421 12.53 63.43 -15.32
CA ILE A 421 11.85 64.72 -15.47
C ILE A 421 10.40 64.55 -15.92
N ASP A 422 10.13 63.52 -16.72
CA ASP A 422 8.80 63.13 -17.21
C ASP A 422 8.00 62.31 -16.18
N LEU A 423 8.54 62.11 -14.97
CA LEU A 423 7.96 61.30 -13.90
C LEU A 423 7.63 59.86 -14.33
N SER A 424 8.40 59.33 -15.29
CA SER A 424 8.25 57.96 -15.77
C SER A 424 8.75 56.92 -14.77
N PRO A 425 8.18 55.70 -14.76
CA PRO A 425 8.67 54.62 -13.92
C PRO A 425 10.12 54.25 -14.23
N PRO A 426 10.98 54.02 -13.21
CA PRO A 426 12.36 53.61 -13.44
C PRO A 426 12.47 52.26 -14.17
N PRO A 427 13.57 52.01 -14.91
CA PRO A 427 13.80 50.72 -15.59
C PRO A 427 13.72 49.51 -14.65
N ALA A 428 14.16 49.67 -13.40
CA ALA A 428 14.07 48.63 -12.38
C ALA A 428 12.63 48.14 -12.10
N VAL A 429 11.63 49.01 -12.25
CA VAL A 429 10.21 48.63 -12.14
C VAL A 429 9.83 47.70 -13.27
N ARG A 430 10.19 48.05 -14.52
CA ARG A 430 9.91 47.23 -15.70
C ARG A 430 10.59 45.87 -15.62
N GLU A 431 11.87 45.84 -15.26
CA GLU A 431 12.63 44.60 -15.10
C GLU A 431 12.06 43.72 -13.99
N GLY A 432 11.65 44.31 -12.86
CA GLY A 432 11.03 43.60 -11.77
C GLY A 432 9.68 42.99 -12.15
N VAL A 433 8.82 43.75 -12.82
CA VAL A 433 7.53 43.25 -13.31
C VAL A 433 7.72 42.14 -14.35
N SER A 434 8.65 42.31 -15.30
CA SER A 434 8.95 41.26 -16.28
C SER A 434 9.36 39.95 -15.62
N LEU A 435 10.19 40.02 -14.57
CA LEU A 435 10.60 38.85 -13.81
C LEU A 435 9.43 38.23 -13.03
N THR A 436 8.57 39.05 -12.42
CA THR A 436 7.37 38.57 -11.72
C THR A 436 6.45 37.82 -12.67
N LEU A 437 6.24 38.32 -13.90
CA LEU A 437 5.44 37.63 -14.91
C LEU A 437 6.05 36.28 -15.29
N GLU A 438 7.37 36.20 -15.49
CA GLU A 438 8.05 34.94 -15.77
C GLU A 438 7.90 33.94 -14.60
N ILE A 439 7.98 34.39 -13.35
CA ILE A 439 7.77 33.53 -12.17
C ILE A 439 6.30 33.07 -12.09
N ILE A 440 5.33 33.94 -12.40
CA ILE A 440 3.90 33.59 -12.47
C ILE A 440 3.66 32.52 -13.55
N GLU A 441 4.27 32.66 -14.73
CA GLU A 441 4.16 31.65 -15.80
C GLU A 441 4.69 30.30 -15.32
N ASN A 442 5.85 30.28 -14.66
CA ASN A 442 6.44 29.07 -14.10
C ASN A 442 5.58 28.44 -12.99
N TYR A 443 4.92 29.25 -12.17
CA TYR A 443 3.96 28.79 -11.15
C TYR A 443 2.69 28.19 -11.78
N ASN A 444 2.19 28.81 -12.85
CA ASN A 444 1.02 28.30 -13.57
C ASN A 444 1.32 26.97 -14.26
N SER A 445 2.51 26.81 -14.84
CA SER A 445 2.99 25.57 -15.45
C SER A 445 3.50 24.52 -14.47
N MET A 446 3.52 24.81 -13.16
CA MET A 446 4.01 23.89 -12.14
C MET A 446 3.20 22.60 -12.12
N MET A 447 3.90 21.46 -12.12
CA MET A 447 3.29 20.15 -11.93
C MET A 447 2.82 20.00 -10.48
N VAL A 448 1.60 19.52 -10.29
CA VAL A 448 1.01 19.26 -8.97
C VAL A 448 0.80 17.75 -8.84
N SER A 449 1.35 17.17 -7.78
CA SER A 449 1.15 15.75 -7.46
C SER A 449 -0.28 15.51 -6.98
N ALA A 450 -0.82 14.30 -7.18
CA ALA A 450 -2.22 13.97 -6.84
C ALA A 450 -2.59 14.21 -5.37
N SER A 451 -1.60 14.17 -4.48
CA SER A 451 -1.71 14.36 -3.03
C SER A 451 -1.29 15.77 -2.55
N GLY A 452 -0.79 16.63 -3.44
CA GLY A 452 -0.22 17.94 -3.10
C GLY A 452 -1.15 19.10 -3.47
N GLU A 453 -1.12 20.16 -2.67
CA GLU A 453 -1.73 21.46 -3.00
C GLU A 453 -0.67 22.42 -3.54
N LYS A 454 -1.09 23.40 -4.36
CA LYS A 454 -0.15 24.44 -4.81
C LYS A 454 0.25 25.31 -3.62
N PRO A 455 1.55 25.64 -3.47
CA PRO A 455 2.01 26.49 -2.37
C PRO A 455 1.45 27.91 -2.51
N ALA A 456 1.26 28.59 -1.37
CA ALA A 456 0.80 29.98 -1.38
C ALA A 456 1.79 30.89 -2.13
N PHE A 457 1.28 31.66 -3.09
CA PHE A 457 2.10 32.50 -3.97
C PHE A 457 2.33 33.92 -3.43
N ASP A 458 1.50 34.38 -2.49
CA ASP A 458 1.58 35.74 -1.92
C ASP A 458 2.96 36.09 -1.33
N PRO A 459 3.64 35.21 -0.56
CA PRO A 459 4.97 35.51 -0.03
C PRO A 459 6.01 35.77 -1.12
N VAL A 460 5.86 35.12 -2.28
CA VAL A 460 6.74 35.29 -3.45
C VAL A 460 6.47 36.66 -4.09
N LEU A 461 5.20 37.02 -4.28
CA LEU A 461 4.81 38.33 -4.80
C LEU A 461 5.31 39.47 -3.93
N SER A 462 5.08 39.40 -2.61
CA SER A 462 5.56 40.40 -1.66
C SER A 462 7.08 40.53 -1.67
N ALA A 463 7.82 39.40 -1.65
CA ALA A 463 9.28 39.43 -1.67
C ALA A 463 9.86 40.04 -2.96
N LEU A 464 9.15 39.92 -4.09
CA LEU A 464 9.53 40.50 -5.39
C LEU A 464 9.19 41.99 -5.51
N LEU A 465 7.94 42.34 -5.20
CA LEU A 465 7.36 43.64 -5.57
C LEU A 465 7.46 44.67 -4.43
N ASP A 466 7.39 44.28 -3.17
CA ASP A 466 7.46 45.24 -2.05
C ASP A 466 8.78 46.04 -2.03
N PRO A 467 9.97 45.44 -2.30
CA PRO A 467 11.21 46.20 -2.39
C PRO A 467 11.21 47.21 -3.54
N ILE A 468 10.52 46.91 -4.64
CA ILE A 468 10.39 47.81 -5.80
C ILE A 468 9.47 48.98 -5.44
N ILE A 469 8.34 48.71 -4.79
CA ILE A 469 7.42 49.74 -4.31
C ILE A 469 8.13 50.67 -3.31
N LYS A 470 8.83 50.10 -2.33
CA LYS A 470 9.62 50.87 -1.35
C LYS A 470 10.73 51.68 -2.00
N MET A 471 11.38 51.16 -3.03
CA MET A 471 12.37 51.92 -3.82
C MET A 471 11.70 53.13 -4.49
N CYS A 472 10.52 52.96 -5.10
CA CYS A 472 9.77 54.08 -5.69
C CYS A 472 9.40 55.13 -4.63
N GLU A 473 8.95 54.70 -3.44
CA GLU A 473 8.65 55.59 -2.30
C GLU A 473 9.87 56.40 -1.87
N GLN A 474 11.03 55.76 -1.71
CA GLN A 474 12.28 56.43 -1.34
C GLN A 474 12.76 57.40 -2.43
N ALA A 475 12.64 57.02 -3.71
CA ALA A 475 12.99 57.89 -4.83
C ALA A 475 12.08 59.13 -4.87
N ALA A 476 10.77 58.94 -4.61
CA ALA A 476 9.79 60.01 -4.56
C ALA A 476 10.05 61.01 -3.40
N GLU A 477 10.45 60.52 -2.22
CA GLU A 477 10.76 61.35 -1.06
C GLU A 477 12.11 62.09 -1.22
N ALA A 478 13.11 61.42 -1.82
CA ALA A 478 14.38 62.06 -2.19
C ALA A 478 14.19 63.18 -3.23
N HIS A 479 13.25 63.01 -4.16
CA HIS A 479 12.89 64.05 -5.13
C HIS A 479 12.22 65.25 -4.46
N LYS A 480 11.29 65.02 -3.53
CA LYS A 480 10.63 66.07 -2.73
C LYS A 480 11.64 66.92 -1.94
N SER A 481 12.62 66.29 -1.31
CA SER A 481 13.63 66.99 -0.48
C SER A 481 14.68 67.75 -1.29
N LYS A 482 15.14 67.23 -2.45
CA LYS A 482 16.11 67.92 -3.33
C LYS A 482 15.58 69.22 -3.94
N MET A 483 14.31 69.24 -4.36
CA MET A 483 13.68 70.46 -4.91
C MET A 483 13.52 71.56 -3.85
N SER A 484 13.29 71.17 -2.59
CA SER A 484 13.27 72.09 -1.44
C SER A 484 14.65 72.69 -1.12
N GLY A 485 15.73 71.92 -1.33
CA GLY A 485 17.12 72.36 -1.11
C GLY A 485 17.70 73.30 -2.17
N GLN A 486 17.21 73.24 -3.42
CA GLN A 486 17.67 74.15 -4.49
C GLN A 486 17.15 75.59 -4.30
N LEU A 487 15.99 75.78 -3.67
CA LEU A 487 15.44 77.10 -3.35
C LEU A 487 16.19 77.78 -2.19
N THR A 488 16.75 77.02 -1.25
CA THR A 488 17.49 77.56 -0.10
C THR A 488 18.97 77.86 -0.39
N ARG A 489 19.57 77.24 -1.41
CA ARG A 489 20.98 77.50 -1.77
C ARG A 489 21.16 78.71 -2.69
N ARG A 490 20.09 79.18 -3.33
CA ARG A 490 20.10 80.40 -4.16
C ARG A 490 20.06 81.71 -3.36
N SER A 491 19.84 81.67 -2.06
CA SER A 491 19.82 82.86 -1.18
C SER A 491 21.12 83.12 -0.41
N ARG A 492 22.18 82.32 -0.62
CA ARG A 492 23.51 82.56 -0.03
C ARG A 492 24.60 82.27 -1.05
N THR A 493 24.87 83.24 -1.91
CA THR A 493 26.20 83.56 -2.47
C THR A 493 26.07 84.74 -3.43
N SER A 494 26.29 85.95 -2.90
CA SER A 494 26.62 87.13 -3.72
C SER A 494 27.69 87.95 -3.00
N SER A 495 28.96 87.70 -3.36
CA SER A 495 30.06 88.67 -3.32
C SER A 495 31.30 88.06 -4.01
N ASP A 496 31.34 88.14 -5.34
CA ASP A 496 32.44 88.77 -6.12
C ASP A 496 32.47 88.29 -7.58
N SER A 497 32.49 89.29 -8.49
CA SER A 497 33.16 89.37 -9.81
C SER A 497 33.14 88.16 -10.77
N SER A 498 32.84 88.22 -12.07
CA SER A 498 32.67 89.30 -13.06
C SER A 498 32.26 88.69 -14.42
N GLN A 499 31.42 89.40 -15.18
CA GLN A 499 31.27 89.43 -16.66
C GLN A 499 30.98 88.14 -17.47
N LEU A 500 29.75 88.00 -17.99
CA LEU A 500 29.42 88.25 -19.43
C LEU A 500 27.93 87.96 -19.75
N THR A 501 27.30 89.02 -20.27
CA THR A 501 26.05 89.20 -21.05
C THR A 501 25.28 88.00 -21.61
N SER A 502 23.97 87.93 -21.29
CA SER A 502 22.89 87.73 -22.28
C SER A 502 21.57 88.29 -21.74
N VAL A 503 20.86 89.06 -22.56
CA VAL A 503 19.87 90.07 -22.17
C VAL A 503 18.41 89.56 -22.09
N ASP A 504 18.18 88.25 -22.05
CA ASP A 504 16.82 87.67 -22.16
C ASP A 504 16.15 87.26 -20.83
N ALA A 505 16.73 87.56 -19.68
CA ALA A 505 16.23 87.07 -18.39
C ALA A 505 15.41 88.08 -17.55
N LEU A 506 14.91 89.17 -18.13
CA LEU A 506 14.30 90.29 -17.39
C LEU A 506 12.79 90.51 -17.58
N LEU A 507 12.03 89.57 -18.16
CA LEU A 507 10.56 89.71 -18.29
C LEU A 507 9.73 88.54 -17.77
N SER A 508 10.21 87.82 -16.74
CA SER A 508 9.38 86.77 -16.09
C SER A 508 9.46 86.83 -14.56
N SER A 509 9.58 88.03 -14.00
CA SER A 509 9.42 88.27 -12.57
C SER A 509 7.98 88.71 -12.26
N SER A 510 7.07 87.75 -12.22
CA SER A 510 5.76 87.91 -11.59
C SER A 510 5.59 86.79 -10.56
N SER A 511 5.83 87.16 -9.29
CA SER A 511 5.23 86.59 -8.08
C SER A 511 4.71 85.15 -8.18
N SER A 512 5.58 84.15 -8.00
CA SER A 512 5.17 82.79 -7.66
C SER A 512 5.53 82.51 -6.19
N SER A 513 4.50 82.37 -5.37
CA SER A 513 4.52 81.81 -4.02
C SER A 513 5.27 80.46 -3.98
N PRO A 514 5.75 80.01 -2.80
CA PRO A 514 6.46 78.74 -2.67
C PRO A 514 5.46 77.58 -2.77
N GLN A 515 5.04 77.21 -3.98
CA GLN A 515 4.04 76.15 -4.18
C GLN A 515 4.63 74.90 -4.87
N ASN A 516 4.26 73.74 -4.29
CA ASN A 516 4.03 72.46 -4.98
C ASN A 516 5.17 71.44 -5.24
N ASN A 517 6.09 71.22 -4.28
CA ASN A 517 7.11 70.15 -4.39
C ASN A 517 6.57 68.71 -4.17
N GLU A 518 5.34 68.56 -3.69
CA GLU A 518 4.75 67.25 -3.31
C GLU A 518 3.93 66.60 -4.44
N THR A 519 3.32 67.40 -5.31
CA THR A 519 2.55 66.96 -6.49
C THR A 519 3.36 66.07 -7.45
N PRO A 520 4.57 66.45 -7.92
CA PRO A 520 5.35 65.59 -8.83
C PRO A 520 5.79 64.28 -8.18
N SER A 521 6.04 64.29 -6.86
CA SER A 521 6.36 63.07 -6.09
C SER A 521 5.19 62.09 -6.06
N LYS A 522 3.94 62.58 -5.90
CA LYS A 522 2.74 61.75 -5.95
C LYS A 522 2.43 61.23 -7.36
N ILE A 523 2.58 62.06 -8.39
CA ILE A 523 2.38 61.64 -9.80
C ILE A 523 3.37 60.54 -10.17
N PHE A 524 4.64 60.66 -9.80
CA PHE A 524 5.65 59.63 -10.01
C PHE A 524 5.26 58.29 -9.34
N LEU A 525 4.78 58.32 -8.09
CA LEU A 525 4.32 57.11 -7.40
C LEU A 525 3.11 56.48 -8.08
N ILE A 526 2.14 57.28 -8.51
CA ILE A 526 0.97 56.79 -9.27
C ILE A 526 1.44 56.09 -10.54
N ASN A 527 2.35 56.70 -11.31
CA ASN A 527 2.88 56.10 -12.54
C ASN A 527 3.61 54.77 -12.25
N CYS A 528 4.44 54.71 -11.20
CA CYS A 528 5.16 53.50 -10.82
C CYS A 528 4.22 52.36 -10.39
N LEU A 529 3.25 52.66 -9.52
CA LEU A 529 2.27 51.68 -9.05
C LEU A 529 1.39 51.17 -10.21
N CYS A 530 1.01 52.05 -11.14
CA CYS A 530 0.28 51.64 -12.34
C CYS A 530 1.11 50.72 -13.23
N ALA A 531 2.40 51.01 -13.42
CA ALA A 531 3.30 50.17 -14.19
C ALA A 531 3.48 48.77 -13.58
N ILE A 532 3.33 48.63 -12.27
CA ILE A 532 3.32 47.33 -11.57
C ILE A 532 1.94 46.67 -11.70
N GLN A 533 0.85 47.42 -11.49
CA GLN A 533 -0.51 46.88 -11.44
C GLN A 533 -0.99 46.37 -12.80
N GLN A 534 -0.78 47.14 -13.87
CA GLN A 534 -1.41 46.88 -15.18
C GLN A 534 -1.07 45.49 -15.76
N PRO A 535 0.19 45.03 -15.74
CA PRO A 535 0.53 43.71 -16.26
C PRO A 535 0.01 42.56 -15.39
N LEU A 536 -0.18 42.79 -14.09
CA LEU A 536 -0.62 41.77 -13.13
C LEU A 536 -2.14 41.54 -13.12
N LEU A 537 -2.94 42.45 -13.70
CA LEU A 537 -4.41 42.35 -13.75
C LEU A 537 -4.93 41.06 -14.42
N ARG A 538 -4.13 40.44 -15.29
CA ARG A 538 -4.52 39.24 -16.05
C ARG A 538 -4.24 37.93 -15.32
N HIS A 539 -3.69 37.99 -14.11
CA HIS A 539 -3.23 36.82 -13.37
C HIS A 539 -4.01 36.68 -12.06
N ASP A 540 -4.83 35.64 -11.95
CA ASP A 540 -5.70 35.40 -10.78
C ASP A 540 -4.90 35.28 -9.48
N VAL A 541 -3.71 34.68 -9.55
CA VAL A 541 -2.77 34.50 -8.43
C VAL A 541 -2.27 35.81 -7.83
N ALA A 542 -2.40 36.93 -8.54
CA ALA A 542 -1.99 38.26 -8.09
C ALA A 542 -3.20 39.16 -7.74
N SER A 543 -4.43 38.65 -7.82
CA SER A 543 -5.66 39.45 -7.66
C SER A 543 -5.73 40.23 -6.34
N GLN A 544 -5.40 39.60 -5.22
CA GLN A 544 -5.36 40.24 -3.91
C GLN A 544 -4.30 41.35 -3.86
N TYR A 545 -3.10 41.08 -4.39
CA TYR A 545 -2.01 42.05 -4.44
C TYR A 545 -2.36 43.25 -5.35
N VAL A 546 -2.97 43.00 -6.50
CA VAL A 546 -3.45 44.02 -7.45
C VAL A 546 -4.51 44.92 -6.83
N THR A 547 -5.40 44.35 -6.01
CA THR A 547 -6.41 45.11 -5.26
C THR A 547 -5.75 46.02 -4.23
N ASN A 548 -4.73 45.53 -3.53
CA ASN A 548 -3.95 46.34 -2.58
C ASN A 548 -3.25 47.51 -3.28
N ILE A 549 -2.56 47.27 -4.41
CA ILE A 549 -1.97 48.35 -5.22
C ILE A 549 -3.04 49.33 -5.70
N GLY A 550 -4.22 48.85 -6.09
CA GLY A 550 -5.34 49.68 -6.49
C GLY A 550 -5.76 50.65 -5.38
N SER A 551 -5.85 50.18 -4.14
CA SER A 551 -6.15 51.05 -2.99
C SER A 551 -5.03 52.08 -2.72
N MET A 552 -3.75 51.71 -2.93
CA MET A 552 -2.63 52.66 -2.82
C MET A 552 -2.69 53.75 -3.89
N ILE A 553 -2.98 53.39 -5.15
CA ILE A 553 -3.16 54.35 -6.25
C ILE A 553 -4.31 55.31 -5.91
N GLU A 554 -5.45 54.77 -5.49
CA GLU A 554 -6.63 55.53 -5.11
C GLU A 554 -6.32 56.53 -3.98
N ASN A 555 -5.61 56.09 -2.94
CA ASN A 555 -5.17 56.95 -1.85
C ASN A 555 -4.23 58.07 -2.34
N HIS A 556 -3.29 57.77 -3.23
CA HIS A 556 -2.40 58.78 -3.79
C HIS A 556 -3.12 59.78 -4.70
N ILE A 557 -4.12 59.35 -5.48
CA ILE A 557 -4.96 60.23 -6.27
C ILE A 557 -5.77 61.15 -5.36
N ASN A 558 -6.39 60.62 -4.29
CA ASN A 558 -7.16 61.43 -3.36
C ASN A 558 -6.30 62.49 -2.66
N LEU A 559 -5.08 62.13 -2.23
CA LEU A 559 -4.12 63.07 -1.65
C LEU A 559 -3.62 64.11 -2.68
N LEU A 560 -3.46 63.73 -3.94
CA LEU A 560 -3.10 64.63 -5.03
C LEU A 560 -4.21 65.65 -5.29
N VAL A 561 -5.45 65.17 -5.42
CA VAL A 561 -6.65 66.02 -5.62
C VAL A 561 -6.82 67.00 -4.48
N GLN A 562 -6.78 66.54 -3.23
CA GLN A 562 -6.91 67.40 -2.04
C GLN A 562 -5.87 68.51 -2.03
N LYS A 563 -4.61 68.20 -2.28
CA LYS A 563 -3.52 69.20 -2.30
C LYS A 563 -3.66 70.22 -3.42
N GLU A 564 -4.06 69.79 -4.61
CA GLU A 564 -4.30 70.72 -5.72
C GLU A 564 -5.50 71.62 -5.42
N VAL A 565 -6.59 71.08 -4.86
CA VAL A 565 -7.74 71.88 -4.42
C VAL A 565 -7.32 72.89 -3.35
N ASP A 566 -6.59 72.48 -2.32
CA ASP A 566 -6.09 73.37 -1.27
C ASP A 566 -5.19 74.47 -1.86
N THR A 567 -4.33 74.14 -2.82
CA THR A 567 -3.45 75.07 -3.52
C THR A 567 -4.26 76.09 -4.33
N LEU A 568 -5.30 75.64 -5.04
CA LEU A 568 -6.21 76.50 -5.79
C LEU A 568 -7.03 77.40 -4.85
N LEU A 569 -7.57 76.87 -3.76
CA LEU A 569 -8.29 77.64 -2.74
C LEU A 569 -7.38 78.65 -2.05
N GLN A 570 -6.11 78.31 -1.80
CA GLN A 570 -5.12 79.23 -1.24
C GLN A 570 -4.83 80.37 -2.22
N ARG A 571 -4.69 80.07 -3.53
CA ARG A 571 -4.55 81.10 -4.58
C ARG A 571 -5.77 82.04 -4.64
N CYS A 572 -6.96 81.53 -4.34
CA CYS A 572 -8.18 82.35 -4.24
C CYS A 572 -8.33 83.10 -2.90
N GLY A 573 -7.46 82.84 -1.91
CA GLY A 573 -7.65 83.31 -0.53
C GLY A 573 -8.83 82.67 0.21
N LEU A 574 -9.38 81.57 -0.32
CA LEU A 574 -10.54 80.85 0.23
C LEU A 574 -10.16 79.72 1.20
N SER A 575 -8.90 79.25 1.20
CA SER A 575 -8.44 78.12 2.02
C SER A 575 -8.77 78.26 3.51
N ASP A 576 -8.27 79.32 4.17
CA ASP A 576 -8.45 79.52 5.62
C ASP A 576 -9.92 79.83 5.96
N LYS A 577 -10.65 80.42 5.01
CA LYS A 577 -12.06 80.79 5.15
C LYS A 577 -12.98 79.58 5.04
N MET A 578 -12.59 78.55 4.29
CA MET A 578 -13.38 77.32 4.10
C MET A 578 -13.62 76.60 5.44
N GLN A 579 -12.66 76.64 6.37
CA GLN A 579 -12.84 76.07 7.71
C GLN A 579 -13.94 76.79 8.50
N ILE A 580 -14.09 78.11 8.29
CA ILE A 580 -15.14 78.93 8.92
C ILE A 580 -16.51 78.60 8.34
N PHE A 581 -16.59 78.43 7.00
CA PHE A 581 -17.83 78.04 6.33
C PHE A 581 -18.26 76.59 6.61
N ARG A 582 -17.32 75.68 6.86
CA ARG A 582 -17.63 74.28 7.23
C ARG A 582 -18.00 74.11 8.71
N SER A 583 -17.60 75.03 9.59
CA SER A 583 -17.88 74.99 11.05
C SER A 583 -19.14 75.76 11.46
N SER A 584 -19.91 76.29 10.51
CA SER A 584 -21.00 77.22 10.73
C SER A 584 -22.29 76.62 11.32
N THR A 585 -22.22 75.47 12.00
CA THR A 585 -23.40 74.81 12.58
C THR A 585 -23.81 75.39 13.95
N SER A 586 -23.01 76.23 14.61
CA SER A 586 -23.40 76.89 15.87
C SER A 586 -22.43 78.00 16.29
N THR A 587 -22.54 79.22 15.73
CA THR A 587 -21.83 80.39 16.29
C THR A 587 -22.73 81.62 16.41
N VAL A 588 -22.60 82.33 17.55
CA VAL A 588 -23.48 83.42 18.05
C VAL A 588 -23.40 84.72 17.22
N LEU A 589 -22.46 84.83 16.27
CA LEU A 589 -22.26 86.00 15.42
C LEU A 589 -22.48 85.64 13.94
N PRO A 590 -23.24 86.46 13.17
CA PRO A 590 -23.48 86.22 11.74
C PRO A 590 -22.17 86.29 10.94
N LEU A 591 -22.02 85.40 9.94
CA LEU A 591 -20.78 85.28 9.17
C LEU A 591 -20.40 86.58 8.41
N SER A 592 -21.34 87.47 8.12
CA SER A 592 -21.08 88.76 7.46
C SER A 592 -20.34 89.78 8.33
N GLU A 593 -20.40 89.68 9.66
CA GLU A 593 -19.78 90.62 10.60
C GLU A 593 -18.34 90.23 11.00
N ARG A 594 -17.90 89.02 10.63
CA ARG A 594 -16.51 88.60 10.87
C ARG A 594 -15.58 89.26 9.85
N GLN A 595 -14.48 89.83 10.33
CA GLN A 595 -13.48 90.53 9.50
C GLN A 595 -12.95 89.64 8.36
N GLU A 596 -12.81 88.34 8.59
CA GLU A 596 -12.28 87.38 7.62
C GLU A 596 -13.30 86.94 6.56
N THR A 597 -14.60 87.05 6.80
CA THR A 597 -15.69 86.67 5.87
C THR A 597 -16.58 87.86 5.49
N SER A 598 -16.05 89.08 5.62
CA SER A 598 -16.78 90.29 5.24
C SER A 598 -17.16 90.30 3.75
N PRO A 599 -18.27 90.95 3.35
CA PRO A 599 -18.76 90.95 1.97
C PRO A 599 -17.75 91.44 0.93
N ALA A 600 -16.91 92.42 1.28
CA ALA A 600 -15.88 92.96 0.38
C ALA A 600 -14.75 91.95 0.13
N MET A 601 -14.25 91.31 1.20
CA MET A 601 -13.19 90.31 1.12
C MET A 601 -13.68 89.04 0.40
N LEU A 602 -14.90 88.60 0.68
CA LEU A 602 -15.49 87.44 0.01
C LEU A 602 -15.74 87.71 -1.48
N SER A 603 -16.09 88.95 -1.86
CA SER A 603 -16.26 89.33 -3.28
C SER A 603 -14.95 89.27 -4.05
N GLU A 604 -13.84 89.68 -3.44
CA GLU A 604 -12.51 89.60 -4.04
C GLU A 604 -12.05 88.14 -4.19
N CYS A 605 -12.22 87.31 -3.15
CA CYS A 605 -11.92 85.89 -3.21
C CYS A 605 -12.76 85.13 -4.25
N LEU A 606 -14.06 85.44 -4.36
CA LEU A 606 -14.94 84.82 -5.36
C LEU A 606 -14.64 85.29 -6.77
N LYS A 607 -14.20 86.55 -6.97
CA LYS A 607 -13.71 87.02 -8.27
C LYS A 607 -12.47 86.24 -8.71
N ALA A 608 -11.51 86.02 -7.82
CA ALA A 608 -10.33 85.19 -8.10
C ALA A 608 -10.71 83.74 -8.39
N PHE A 609 -11.66 83.17 -7.63
CA PHE A 609 -12.20 81.82 -7.84
C PHE A 609 -12.87 81.67 -9.22
N PHE A 610 -13.79 82.57 -9.58
CA PHE A 610 -14.41 82.55 -10.90
C PHE A 610 -13.40 82.82 -12.01
N GLY A 611 -12.38 83.64 -11.75
CA GLY A 611 -11.27 83.87 -12.68
C GLY A 611 -10.47 82.59 -12.99
N LEU A 612 -10.29 81.72 -11.99
CA LEU A 612 -9.66 80.41 -12.17
C LEU A 612 -10.58 79.38 -12.84
N VAL A 613 -11.86 79.34 -12.46
CA VAL A 613 -12.86 78.41 -13.03
C VAL A 613 -13.21 78.73 -14.48
N LEU A 614 -13.28 80.02 -14.83
CA LEU A 614 -13.60 80.50 -16.19
C LEU A 614 -12.36 80.68 -17.07
N GLY A 615 -11.16 80.44 -16.54
CA GLY A 615 -9.90 80.45 -17.30
C GLY A 615 -9.27 81.83 -17.54
N SER A 616 -9.73 82.90 -16.88
CA SER A 616 -9.18 84.25 -17.06
C SER A 616 -7.94 84.55 -16.19
N GLU A 617 -7.76 83.86 -15.06
CA GLU A 617 -6.62 84.04 -14.14
C GLU A 617 -5.78 82.76 -13.91
N GLY A 618 -5.95 81.77 -14.79
CA GLY A 618 -5.21 80.49 -14.80
C GLY A 618 -6.08 79.33 -15.25
N SER A 619 -5.46 78.20 -15.62
CA SER A 619 -6.16 76.95 -15.95
C SER A 619 -6.20 75.98 -14.78
N LEU A 620 -7.18 75.07 -14.80
CA LEU A 620 -7.23 73.92 -13.91
C LEU A 620 -6.11 72.92 -14.25
N PRO A 621 -5.63 72.13 -13.28
CA PRO A 621 -4.57 71.16 -13.52
C PRO A 621 -5.04 70.04 -14.48
N GLU A 622 -4.31 69.84 -15.57
CA GLU A 622 -4.58 68.79 -16.57
C GLU A 622 -3.82 67.48 -16.28
N PHE A 623 -2.93 67.49 -15.29
CA PHE A 623 -2.13 66.33 -14.87
C PHE A 623 -1.46 65.57 -16.03
N GLU A 624 -0.90 66.27 -17.01
CA GLU A 624 -0.30 65.67 -18.23
C GLU A 624 0.78 64.62 -17.94
N GLN A 625 1.46 64.75 -16.80
CA GLN A 625 2.52 63.83 -16.37
C GLN A 625 1.98 62.50 -15.79
N ILE A 626 0.66 62.35 -15.55
CA ILE A 626 0.05 61.06 -15.25
C ILE A 626 -0.03 60.25 -16.55
N GLN A 627 0.72 59.16 -16.62
CA GLN A 627 0.85 58.37 -17.86
C GLN A 627 -0.43 57.62 -18.25
N VAL A 628 -1.27 57.27 -17.27
CA VAL A 628 -2.52 56.53 -17.52
C VAL A 628 -3.66 57.51 -17.82
N PRO A 629 -4.22 57.54 -19.05
CA PRO A 629 -5.22 58.55 -19.43
C PRO A 629 -6.50 58.52 -18.59
N LYS A 630 -6.95 57.32 -18.18
CA LYS A 630 -8.13 57.13 -17.34
C LYS A 630 -7.97 57.80 -15.98
N LEU A 631 -6.83 57.60 -15.32
CA LEU A 631 -6.54 58.19 -14.01
C LEU A 631 -6.36 59.70 -14.11
N ARG A 632 -5.81 60.20 -15.23
CA ARG A 632 -5.72 61.63 -15.52
C ARG A 632 -7.11 62.26 -15.61
N SER A 633 -8.02 61.71 -16.42
CA SER A 633 -9.39 62.22 -16.52
C SER A 633 -10.12 62.16 -15.18
N GLU A 634 -9.91 61.09 -14.43
CA GLU A 634 -10.52 60.90 -13.12
C GLU A 634 -10.02 61.91 -12.09
N ALA A 635 -8.71 62.19 -12.04
CA ALA A 635 -8.15 63.22 -11.18
C ALA A 635 -8.69 64.62 -11.52
N CYS A 636 -8.75 65.00 -12.80
CA CYS A 636 -9.33 66.27 -13.23
C CYS A 636 -10.80 66.41 -12.82
N VAL A 637 -11.61 65.37 -13.06
CA VAL A 637 -13.04 65.35 -12.67
C VAL A 637 -13.19 65.46 -11.16
N ARG A 638 -12.34 64.78 -10.38
CA ARG A 638 -12.39 64.86 -8.90
C ARG A 638 -12.00 66.25 -8.39
N VAL A 639 -10.98 66.90 -8.95
CA VAL A 639 -10.63 68.30 -8.61
C VAL A 639 -11.81 69.23 -8.90
N ALA A 640 -12.38 69.14 -10.10
CA ALA A 640 -13.56 69.91 -10.48
C ALA A 640 -14.73 69.68 -9.52
N LYS A 641 -15.00 68.42 -9.17
CA LYS A 641 -16.08 68.04 -8.25
C LYS A 641 -15.89 68.62 -6.86
N THR A 642 -14.70 68.49 -6.27
CA THR A 642 -14.42 69.02 -4.93
C THR A 642 -14.48 70.55 -4.92
N LEU A 643 -13.98 71.23 -5.95
CA LEU A 643 -14.12 72.70 -6.07
C LEU A 643 -15.58 73.15 -6.16
N ALA A 644 -16.42 72.40 -6.90
CA ALA A 644 -17.84 72.68 -7.00
C ALA A 644 -18.58 72.46 -5.66
N GLU A 645 -18.21 71.40 -4.92
CA GLU A 645 -18.73 71.12 -3.57
C GLU A 645 -18.33 72.22 -2.57
N ASP A 646 -17.08 72.68 -2.63
CA ASP A 646 -16.58 73.78 -1.80
C ASP A 646 -17.28 75.10 -2.10
N TYR A 647 -17.50 75.39 -3.38
CA TYR A 647 -18.32 76.53 -3.79
C TYR A 647 -19.77 76.40 -3.32
N GLU A 648 -20.36 75.20 -3.36
CA GLU A 648 -21.71 74.95 -2.88
C GLU A 648 -21.86 75.23 -1.39
N VAL A 649 -20.86 74.88 -0.58
CA VAL A 649 -20.82 75.23 0.86
C VAL A 649 -20.82 76.74 1.05
N ILE A 650 -19.97 77.47 0.30
CA ILE A 650 -19.93 78.95 0.35
C ILE A 650 -21.27 79.53 -0.11
N TYR A 651 -21.84 79.04 -1.21
CA TYR A 651 -23.10 79.51 -1.77
C TYR A 651 -24.25 79.36 -0.78
N ARG A 652 -24.35 78.20 -0.10
CA ARG A 652 -25.35 77.97 0.95
C ARG A 652 -25.17 78.91 2.13
N ALA A 653 -23.92 79.11 2.58
CA ALA A 653 -23.63 80.03 3.69
C ALA A 653 -23.95 81.50 3.36
N VAL A 654 -23.70 81.93 2.11
CA VAL A 654 -24.00 83.30 1.64
C VAL A 654 -25.51 83.50 1.44
N THR A 655 -26.23 82.48 0.99
CA THR A 655 -27.68 82.56 0.71
C THR A 655 -28.54 82.40 1.97
N ASP A 656 -27.98 81.89 3.06
CA ASP A 656 -28.66 81.78 4.35
C ASP A 656 -28.90 83.16 4.98
N GLN A 657 -30.18 83.46 5.27
CA GLN A 657 -30.62 84.71 5.87
C GLN A 657 -30.03 84.93 7.27
N GLN A 658 -29.66 83.86 7.99
CA GLN A 658 -29.05 83.97 9.32
C GLN A 658 -27.64 84.57 9.31
N ASN A 659 -26.96 84.54 8.15
CA ASN A 659 -25.58 85.01 8.03
C ASN A 659 -25.46 86.49 7.64
N GLY A 660 -26.57 87.18 7.33
CA GLY A 660 -26.64 88.65 7.25
C GLY A 660 -25.95 89.32 6.04
N TYR A 661 -25.68 88.61 4.94
CA TYR A 661 -25.06 89.21 3.77
C TYR A 661 -26.02 90.20 3.05
N PRO A 662 -25.59 91.45 2.77
CA PRO A 662 -26.49 92.53 2.31
C PRO A 662 -27.01 92.36 0.88
N ASP A 663 -26.31 91.60 0.03
CA ASP A 663 -26.77 91.22 -1.31
C ASP A 663 -26.16 89.89 -1.78
N PRO A 664 -26.79 88.74 -1.44
CA PRO A 664 -26.24 87.42 -1.74
C PRO A 664 -26.19 87.11 -3.24
N LYS A 665 -27.06 87.72 -4.05
CA LYS A 665 -27.15 87.46 -5.50
C LYS A 665 -26.05 88.14 -6.32
N SER A 666 -25.55 89.29 -5.86
CA SER A 666 -24.39 89.94 -6.50
C SER A 666 -23.05 89.32 -6.08
N LEU A 667 -22.99 88.76 -4.87
CA LEU A 667 -21.80 88.10 -4.33
C LEU A 667 -21.59 86.69 -4.92
N ALA A 668 -22.65 85.89 -5.01
CA ALA A 668 -22.64 84.54 -5.54
C ALA A 668 -23.41 84.46 -6.88
N ARG A 669 -22.82 85.06 -7.92
CA ARG A 669 -23.46 85.30 -9.23
C ARG A 669 -23.97 84.03 -9.95
N HIS A 670 -23.34 82.88 -9.70
CA HIS A 670 -23.63 81.62 -10.37
C HIS A 670 -24.17 80.59 -9.37
N PRO A 671 -25.32 79.93 -9.62
CA PRO A 671 -25.75 78.81 -8.79
C PRO A 671 -24.77 77.64 -8.92
N PRO A 672 -24.66 76.76 -7.91
CA PRO A 672 -23.75 75.61 -7.94
C PRO A 672 -23.89 74.71 -9.18
N ASP A 673 -25.11 74.51 -9.69
CA ASP A 673 -25.36 73.73 -10.91
C ASP A 673 -24.72 74.35 -12.17
N GLN A 674 -24.68 75.69 -12.24
CA GLN A 674 -24.00 76.39 -13.34
C GLN A 674 -22.48 76.23 -13.22
N ILE A 675 -21.93 76.23 -12.01
CA ILE A 675 -20.49 76.00 -11.78
C ILE A 675 -20.09 74.57 -12.12
N ARG A 676 -20.92 73.57 -11.77
CA ARG A 676 -20.71 72.17 -12.20
C ARG A 676 -20.68 72.05 -13.73
N THR A 677 -21.62 72.71 -14.42
CA THR A 677 -21.67 72.73 -15.89
C THR A 677 -20.43 73.38 -16.49
N ILE A 678 -19.94 74.49 -15.92
CA ILE A 678 -18.72 75.18 -16.38
C ILE A 678 -17.47 74.31 -16.18
N LEU A 679 -17.43 73.55 -15.09
CA LEU A 679 -16.34 72.61 -14.77
C LEU A 679 -16.43 71.28 -15.53
N GLY A 680 -17.48 71.07 -16.34
CA GLY A 680 -17.64 69.89 -17.19
C GLY A 680 -17.97 68.60 -16.44
N ILE A 681 -18.63 68.70 -15.27
CA ILE A 681 -18.98 67.59 -14.38
C ILE A 681 -20.48 67.39 -14.18
#